data_AF-A0A1Y1W3K7-F1
#
_entry.id   AF-A0A1Y1W3K7-F1
#
_cell.length_a   1.000
_cell.length_b   1.000
_cell.length_c   1.000
_cell.angle_alpha   90.00
_cell.angle_beta   90.00
_cell.angle_gamma   90.00
#
_symmetry.space_group_name_H-M   'P 1'
#
loop_
_entity.id
_entity.type
_entity.pdbx_description
1 polymer ?
#
loop_
_entity_poly.entity_id
_entity_poly.type
_entity_poly.pdbx_seq_one_letter_code
_entity_poly.pdbx_strand_id
1 'polypeptide(L)'
;MRPATPLASREYNGPIRGVNLGGLFVLEPWITPSLFAQWANITNSPVNDEWSYCATLGKDECTRRLHSALEIVGINTIRDSDRPYIQGQIPYLKQVLGWASNYGIEVMLDLHGAPGSQNGFDNSGRRGEISWSKNTGDLARIANEFPIVKSIEALNEPANWGIPKSTLIDFYHQAYARRADGARLAPFNYRTPTIVGEFSMATTDCAGWLNGFQRGSRWDGTYLRSTPIASGGSCAGQEDIAQFQAYEKASGWVFWNFKTESSDAWNYIKLANAGIIPNPPAQHQYLSVAPAETAVPILPGGKTGKVASDIRQQPPSSSSMIYHGRKIVRGVNIGGYLPKPTDYLQLCKYLGPERTLALMKRHWDTWTDEGFVGGGLPYFKQLVYWANKYGLKGSQNGFDNSGTTQGINWTRDPNNIRLSKQAMLNMLRYISKDPVLLATVDAVDVLNEPMIDALDFSQLWEYNTGAHSLITNGLNKTPPVISIIDRGFKEDWNSYHTDTWLDAHLYHVFDRNIDDWPLERHLSLVCSNGRDLQSNATMFPIIVGEWSLALPTAALGGRENEARRRFAEAQLDAYEKGGAGWFFWCLKTESSPEWSFLDSLDRSWLPYPLTTRAFPPVDQFESGAVAIAWMLKSPKPYPKQVWSPAGGWWAQPKSWKRNTVIVGLGAAAVVAFVFKKSAELEERTIYPRVWTPSMMWSKQFKNNDDPNFQPPKSL
;
A
#
# COMPACT_ATOMS: atom_id res chain seq x y z
N MET A 1 -49.04 -17.92 13.67
CA MET A 1 -47.84 -17.31 14.29
C MET A 1 -46.80 -17.18 13.20
N ARG A 2 -46.35 -15.96 12.89
CA ARG A 2 -45.30 -15.72 11.89
C ARG A 2 -43.95 -16.17 12.49
N PRO A 3 -43.07 -16.82 11.71
CA PRO A 3 -41.71 -17.09 12.17
C PRO A 3 -41.01 -15.76 12.45
N ALA A 4 -40.29 -15.68 13.57
CA ALA A 4 -39.49 -14.53 13.92
C ALA A 4 -38.50 -14.25 12.79
N THR A 5 -38.50 -13.02 12.29
CA THR A 5 -37.50 -12.52 11.36
C THR A 5 -36.12 -12.77 11.99
N PRO A 6 -35.16 -13.39 11.28
CA PRO A 6 -33.78 -13.42 11.75
C PRO A 6 -33.40 -11.98 12.09
N LEU A 7 -32.87 -11.74 13.29
CA LEU A 7 -32.26 -10.46 13.62
C LEU A 7 -31.29 -10.16 12.48
N ALA A 8 -31.63 -9.15 11.67
CA ALA A 8 -30.72 -8.62 10.67
C ALA A 8 -29.41 -8.36 11.40
N SER A 9 -28.35 -9.07 11.02
CA SER A 9 -27.01 -8.73 11.47
C SER A 9 -26.81 -7.27 11.07
N ARG A 10 -26.86 -6.36 12.04
CA ARG A 10 -26.37 -5.00 11.84
C ARG A 10 -24.95 -5.16 11.31
N GLU A 11 -24.75 -4.81 10.05
CA GLU A 11 -23.48 -4.93 9.36
C GLU A 11 -22.41 -4.19 10.17
N TYR A 12 -21.42 -4.94 10.65
CA TYR A 12 -20.27 -4.38 11.34
C TYR A 12 -19.36 -3.74 10.27
N ASN A 13 -19.35 -2.40 10.19
CA ASN A 13 -18.65 -1.64 9.16
C ASN A 13 -17.18 -1.31 9.54
N GLY A 14 -16.36 -2.34 9.81
CA GLY A 14 -14.91 -2.21 10.03
C GLY A 14 -14.24 -3.47 10.59
N PRO A 15 -12.90 -3.57 10.58
CA PRO A 15 -12.18 -4.67 11.24
C PRO A 15 -12.40 -4.62 12.75
N ILE A 16 -12.56 -5.79 13.38
CA ILE A 16 -12.63 -5.93 14.84
C ILE A 16 -11.29 -5.49 15.45
N ARG A 17 -11.32 -4.69 16.51
CA ARG A 17 -10.15 -4.22 17.25
C ARG A 17 -10.42 -4.35 18.72
N GLY A 18 -9.98 -5.47 19.28
CA GLY A 18 -10.22 -5.82 20.68
C GLY A 18 -8.94 -5.85 21.50
N VAL A 19 -9.14 -5.95 22.81
CA VAL A 19 -8.10 -6.31 23.78
C VAL A 19 -8.66 -7.47 24.61
N ASN A 20 -7.81 -8.44 24.92
CA ASN A 20 -8.15 -9.50 25.85
C ASN A 20 -8.09 -8.98 27.29
N LEU A 21 -8.96 -9.53 28.14
CA LEU A 21 -8.92 -9.33 29.59
C LEU A 21 -8.32 -10.57 30.26
N GLY A 22 -7.15 -10.99 29.80
CA GLY A 22 -6.39 -12.15 30.28
C GLY A 22 -5.93 -11.97 31.72
N GLY A 23 -5.83 -13.07 32.48
CA GLY A 23 -5.50 -13.04 33.91
C GLY A 23 -6.62 -12.53 34.83
N LEU A 24 -7.75 -12.08 34.28
CA LEU A 24 -8.89 -11.52 35.02
C LEU A 24 -9.79 -12.62 35.59
N PHE A 25 -10.21 -13.53 34.71
CA PHE A 25 -11.19 -14.57 35.00
C PHE A 25 -10.59 -15.97 35.10
N VAL A 26 -9.40 -16.17 34.53
CA VAL A 26 -8.55 -17.35 34.64
C VAL A 26 -7.14 -16.85 34.91
N LEU A 27 -6.50 -17.33 35.99
CA LEU A 27 -5.18 -16.82 36.38
C LEU A 27 -4.07 -17.38 35.50
N GLU A 28 -3.18 -16.48 35.07
CA GLU A 28 -1.92 -16.82 34.43
C GLU A 28 -0.76 -16.23 35.23
N PRO A 29 0.18 -17.06 35.73
CA PRO A 29 1.24 -16.60 36.62
C PRO A 29 2.11 -15.50 36.02
N TRP A 30 2.29 -15.48 34.71
CA TRP A 30 3.12 -14.48 34.03
C TRP A 30 2.43 -13.12 33.84
N ILE A 31 1.08 -13.07 33.94
CA ILE A 31 0.29 -11.83 33.85
C ILE A 31 0.21 -11.15 35.22
N THR A 32 0.00 -11.94 36.27
CA THR A 32 -0.15 -11.49 37.67
C THR A 32 0.85 -12.18 38.61
N PRO A 33 2.17 -12.06 38.36
CA PRO A 33 3.20 -12.74 39.13
C PRO A 33 3.20 -12.44 40.63
N SER A 34 2.67 -11.28 41.07
CA SER A 34 2.55 -10.91 42.48
C SER A 34 1.73 -11.91 43.29
N LEU A 35 0.69 -12.51 42.69
CA LEU A 35 -0.12 -13.54 43.32
C LEU A 35 0.72 -14.79 43.61
N PHE A 36 1.66 -15.10 42.74
CA PHE A 36 2.48 -16.31 42.79
C PHE A 36 3.84 -16.09 43.46
N ALA A 37 4.22 -14.83 43.74
CA ALA A 37 5.55 -14.44 44.18
C ALA A 37 6.02 -15.18 45.45
N GLN A 38 5.11 -15.53 46.37
CA GLN A 38 5.46 -16.24 47.59
C GLN A 38 5.99 -17.67 47.34
N TRP A 39 5.71 -18.26 46.17
CA TRP A 39 6.23 -19.57 45.79
C TRP A 39 7.37 -19.49 44.75
N ALA A 40 7.76 -18.29 44.31
CA ALA A 40 8.73 -18.08 43.23
C ALA A 40 10.10 -18.73 43.49
N ASN A 41 10.54 -18.77 44.75
CA ASN A 41 11.86 -19.28 45.15
C ASN A 41 11.83 -20.73 45.66
N ILE A 42 10.71 -21.44 45.51
CA ILE A 42 10.57 -22.83 45.96
C ILE A 42 10.87 -23.77 44.80
N THR A 43 11.94 -24.56 44.88
CA THR A 43 12.24 -25.61 43.91
C THR A 43 11.09 -26.62 43.84
N ASN A 44 10.54 -26.86 42.65
CA ASN A 44 9.32 -27.65 42.42
C ASN A 44 8.12 -27.07 43.19
N SER A 45 7.80 -25.80 42.92
CA SER A 45 6.66 -25.13 43.52
C SER A 45 5.38 -25.98 43.46
N PRO A 46 4.60 -26.05 44.56
CA PRO A 46 3.30 -26.72 44.55
C PRO A 46 2.27 -25.96 43.70
N VAL A 47 2.55 -24.71 43.33
CA VAL A 47 1.67 -23.85 42.54
C VAL A 47 2.29 -23.58 41.17
N ASN A 48 1.51 -23.80 40.11
CA ASN A 48 1.89 -23.57 38.72
C ASN A 48 0.77 -22.95 37.86
N ASP A 49 -0.45 -22.88 38.38
CA ASP A 49 -1.69 -22.47 37.72
C ASP A 49 -2.77 -22.10 38.76
N GLU A 50 -3.96 -21.68 38.32
CA GLU A 50 -5.08 -21.35 39.22
C GLU A 50 -5.53 -22.54 40.08
N TRP A 51 -5.60 -23.74 39.49
CA TRP A 51 -6.01 -24.95 40.20
C TRP A 51 -5.14 -25.20 41.44
N SER A 52 -3.82 -25.23 41.22
CA SER A 52 -2.84 -25.49 42.26
C SER A 52 -2.70 -24.32 43.24
N TYR A 53 -2.91 -23.07 42.77
CA TYR A 53 -2.97 -21.89 43.61
C TYR A 53 -4.07 -21.99 44.67
N CYS A 54 -5.32 -22.26 44.26
CA CYS A 54 -6.41 -22.43 45.21
C CYS A 54 -6.32 -23.73 46.01
N ALA A 55 -5.79 -24.81 45.43
CA ALA A 55 -5.57 -26.06 46.17
C ALA A 55 -4.57 -25.87 47.32
N THR A 56 -3.53 -25.04 47.10
CA THR A 56 -2.50 -24.76 48.11
C THR A 56 -2.98 -23.78 49.17
N LEU A 57 -3.78 -22.77 48.81
CA LEU A 57 -4.29 -21.78 49.76
C LEU A 57 -5.51 -22.24 50.55
N GLY A 58 -6.31 -23.16 49.99
CA GLY A 58 -7.66 -23.43 50.48
C GLY A 58 -8.67 -22.37 50.00
N LYS A 59 -9.96 -22.74 49.98
CA LYS A 59 -11.02 -21.93 49.35
C LYS A 59 -11.18 -20.53 49.94
N ASP A 60 -11.13 -20.40 51.27
CA ASP A 60 -11.37 -19.12 51.93
C ASP A 60 -10.26 -18.11 51.64
N GLU A 61 -9.00 -18.54 51.77
CA GLU A 61 -7.84 -17.69 51.49
C GLU A 61 -7.69 -17.43 49.99
N CYS A 62 -7.98 -18.42 49.13
CA CYS A 62 -8.03 -18.20 47.69
C CYS A 62 -9.08 -17.15 47.34
N THR A 63 -10.29 -17.26 47.90
CA THR A 63 -11.39 -16.31 47.71
C THR A 63 -10.97 -14.94 48.19
N ARG A 64 -10.45 -14.81 49.42
CA ARG A 64 -9.99 -13.53 49.97
C ARG A 64 -8.95 -12.86 49.08
N ARG A 65 -7.93 -13.61 48.64
CA ARG A 65 -6.86 -13.06 47.78
C ARG A 65 -7.38 -12.65 46.41
N LEU A 66 -8.22 -13.46 45.78
CA LEU A 66 -8.77 -13.16 44.45
C LEU A 66 -9.82 -12.04 44.48
N HIS A 67 -10.59 -11.90 45.55
CA HIS A 67 -11.44 -10.73 45.78
C HIS A 67 -10.63 -9.46 46.11
N SER A 68 -9.46 -9.58 46.75
CA SER A 68 -8.62 -8.42 47.11
C SER A 68 -7.69 -7.96 46.00
N ALA A 69 -7.25 -8.88 45.13
CA ALA A 69 -6.39 -8.57 43.98
C ALA A 69 -7.18 -7.95 42.83
N LEU A 70 -8.52 -8.02 42.87
CA LEU A 70 -9.39 -7.63 41.79
C LEU A 70 -10.72 -7.03 42.32
N GLU A 71 -11.03 -5.79 41.96
CA GLU A 71 -12.40 -5.31 41.74
C GLU A 71 -13.11 -6.05 40.56
N ILE A 72 -12.56 -7.16 40.05
CA ILE A 72 -13.08 -7.94 38.91
C ILE A 72 -12.66 -9.44 39.01
N VAL A 73 -13.51 -10.34 39.52
CA VAL A 73 -13.16 -11.75 39.84
C VAL A 73 -13.55 -12.74 38.74
N GLY A 74 -12.71 -13.78 38.47
CA GLY A 74 -12.90 -15.16 37.91
C GLY A 74 -14.06 -15.51 36.93
N ILE A 75 -14.11 -16.61 36.16
CA ILE A 75 -15.39 -17.23 35.73
C ILE A 75 -15.17 -18.74 35.64
N ASN A 76 -15.61 -19.49 36.65
CA ASN A 76 -15.63 -20.95 36.61
C ASN A 76 -17.06 -21.43 36.85
N THR A 77 -17.84 -21.65 35.78
CA THR A 77 -19.31 -21.87 35.86
C THR A 77 -19.76 -23.29 36.20
N ILE A 78 -18.86 -24.19 36.59
CA ILE A 78 -19.25 -25.55 36.96
C ILE A 78 -19.32 -25.68 38.47
N ARG A 79 -20.55 -25.86 38.97
CA ARG A 79 -20.86 -26.24 40.35
C ARG A 79 -20.31 -27.64 40.61
N ASP A 80 -19.06 -27.70 41.04
CA ASP A 80 -18.45 -28.92 41.55
C ASP A 80 -17.76 -28.56 42.87
N SER A 81 -18.37 -28.96 43.99
CA SER A 81 -17.89 -28.65 45.35
C SER A 81 -16.50 -29.21 45.62
N ASP A 82 -16.08 -30.20 44.82
CA ASP A 82 -14.90 -31.00 45.10
C ASP A 82 -13.65 -30.47 44.38
N ARG A 83 -13.81 -29.40 43.58
CA ARG A 83 -12.70 -28.74 42.89
C ARG A 83 -12.17 -27.56 43.70
N PRO A 84 -10.85 -27.25 43.59
CA PRO A 84 -10.22 -26.16 44.33
C PRO A 84 -10.62 -24.77 43.80
N TYR A 85 -11.19 -24.65 42.60
CA TYR A 85 -11.63 -23.37 42.04
C TYR A 85 -12.68 -22.66 42.93
N ILE A 86 -12.59 -21.33 42.97
CA ILE A 86 -13.60 -20.49 43.62
C ILE A 86 -14.80 -20.26 42.70
N GLN A 87 -15.94 -19.88 43.28
CA GLN A 87 -17.21 -19.62 42.59
C GLN A 87 -17.65 -18.17 42.86
N GLY A 88 -18.70 -17.70 42.15
CA GLY A 88 -19.36 -16.42 42.46
C GLY A 88 -19.01 -15.27 41.52
N GLN A 89 -18.57 -15.59 40.31
CA GLN A 89 -17.93 -14.59 39.47
C GLN A 89 -18.79 -14.02 38.35
N ILE A 90 -19.92 -14.68 38.07
CA ILE A 90 -20.95 -14.19 37.16
C ILE A 90 -21.38 -12.74 37.44
N PRO A 91 -21.56 -12.28 38.70
CA PRO A 91 -21.85 -10.87 38.98
C PRO A 91 -20.79 -9.89 38.43
N TYR A 92 -19.51 -10.25 38.49
CA TYR A 92 -18.42 -9.42 37.95
C TYR A 92 -18.40 -9.43 36.43
N LEU A 93 -18.65 -10.58 35.80
CA LEU A 93 -18.88 -10.64 34.36
C LEU A 93 -20.04 -9.72 33.95
N LYS A 94 -21.16 -9.77 34.67
CA LYS A 94 -22.32 -8.88 34.41
C LYS A 94 -21.95 -7.40 34.56
N GLN A 95 -21.12 -7.07 35.56
CA GLN A 95 -20.61 -5.72 35.76
C GLN A 95 -19.71 -5.26 34.61
N VAL A 96 -18.76 -6.10 34.16
CA VAL A 96 -17.89 -5.82 33.01
C VAL A 96 -18.71 -5.65 31.73
N LEU A 97 -19.70 -6.50 31.48
CA LEU A 97 -20.63 -6.37 30.36
C LEU A 97 -21.45 -5.07 30.44
N GLY A 98 -21.86 -4.66 31.66
CA GLY A 98 -22.53 -3.39 31.90
C GLY A 98 -21.65 -2.18 31.59
N TRP A 99 -20.39 -2.19 32.01
CA TRP A 99 -19.41 -1.16 31.65
C TRP A 99 -19.17 -1.12 30.14
N ALA A 100 -18.95 -2.27 29.51
CA ALA A 100 -18.79 -2.37 28.07
C ALA A 100 -20.01 -1.75 27.34
N SER A 101 -21.22 -2.02 27.82
CA SER A 101 -22.44 -1.42 27.29
C SER A 101 -22.51 0.09 27.45
N ASN A 102 -22.10 0.62 28.60
CA ASN A 102 -22.09 2.07 28.83
C ASN A 102 -21.09 2.81 27.93
N TYR A 103 -20.00 2.14 27.55
CA TYR A 103 -18.96 2.69 26.68
C TYR A 103 -19.10 2.29 25.21
N GLY A 104 -20.16 1.56 24.84
CA GLY A 104 -20.40 1.12 23.46
C GLY A 104 -19.37 0.08 22.94
N ILE A 105 -18.75 -0.67 23.85
CA ILE A 105 -17.76 -1.71 23.55
C ILE A 105 -18.48 -3.04 23.31
N GLU A 106 -18.28 -3.64 22.15
CA GLU A 106 -18.81 -4.98 21.86
C GLU A 106 -17.98 -6.07 22.53
N VAL A 107 -18.63 -7.19 22.88
CA VAL A 107 -17.98 -8.26 23.65
C VAL A 107 -18.07 -9.60 22.91
N MET A 108 -16.92 -10.27 22.84
CA MET A 108 -16.79 -11.70 22.57
C MET A 108 -16.62 -12.43 23.91
N LEU A 109 -17.46 -13.42 24.19
CA LEU A 109 -17.27 -14.29 25.36
C LEU A 109 -16.44 -15.51 24.96
N ASP A 110 -15.37 -15.80 25.69
CA ASP A 110 -14.50 -16.95 25.43
C ASP A 110 -14.57 -17.98 26.57
N LEU A 111 -14.79 -19.25 26.21
CA LEU A 111 -14.58 -20.39 27.10
C LEU A 111 -13.08 -20.70 27.18
N HIS A 112 -12.38 -19.91 27.98
CA HIS A 112 -10.92 -19.94 28.06
C HIS A 112 -10.36 -21.22 28.72
N GLY A 113 -11.10 -21.78 29.69
CA GLY A 113 -10.73 -23.01 30.40
C GLY A 113 -11.89 -23.98 30.49
N ALA A 114 -11.65 -25.25 30.15
CA ALA A 114 -12.64 -26.30 30.24
C ALA A 114 -12.27 -27.37 31.30
N PRO A 115 -13.26 -28.06 31.90
CA PRO A 115 -13.01 -29.12 32.88
C PRO A 115 -12.03 -30.16 32.36
N GLY A 116 -10.95 -30.38 33.12
CA GLY A 116 -9.93 -31.36 32.77
C GLY A 116 -8.87 -30.83 31.79
N SER A 117 -8.92 -29.55 31.41
CA SER A 117 -8.01 -28.88 30.48
C SER A 117 -8.09 -29.40 29.04
N GLN A 118 -8.28 -28.47 28.12
CA GLN A 118 -8.31 -28.74 26.68
C GLN A 118 -6.92 -28.72 26.02
N ASN A 119 -5.89 -28.27 26.73
CA ASN A 119 -4.55 -28.09 26.14
C ASN A 119 -3.37 -28.44 27.06
N GLY A 120 -3.62 -28.64 28.35
CA GLY A 120 -2.59 -28.96 29.34
C GLY A 120 -1.71 -27.77 29.71
N PHE A 121 -2.07 -26.56 29.27
CA PHE A 121 -1.40 -25.31 29.61
C PHE A 121 -2.00 -24.68 30.87
N ASP A 122 -1.23 -23.83 31.52
CA ASP A 122 -1.66 -23.08 32.70
C ASP A 122 -2.83 -22.13 32.41
N ASN A 123 -2.88 -21.51 31.21
CA ASN A 123 -3.98 -20.64 30.80
C ASN A 123 -5.35 -21.36 30.67
N SER A 124 -5.40 -22.69 30.66
CA SER A 124 -6.68 -23.42 30.79
C SER A 124 -7.21 -23.50 32.23
N GLY A 125 -6.45 -22.96 33.19
CA GLY A 125 -6.69 -23.06 34.64
C GLY A 125 -6.02 -24.28 35.30
N ARG A 126 -5.60 -25.29 34.50
CA ARG A 126 -4.94 -26.50 34.99
C ARG A 126 -3.90 -27.02 34.00
N ARG A 127 -2.63 -26.86 34.35
CA ARG A 127 -1.49 -27.39 33.63
C ARG A 127 -1.38 -28.91 33.85
N GLY A 128 -0.95 -29.64 32.82
CA GLY A 128 -0.66 -31.07 32.91
C GLY A 128 -1.53 -31.91 31.99
N GLU A 129 -2.20 -32.92 32.55
CA GLU A 129 -2.98 -33.89 31.78
C GLU A 129 -4.15 -33.23 31.03
N ILE A 130 -4.31 -33.61 29.76
CA ILE A 130 -5.45 -33.22 28.91
C ILE A 130 -6.55 -34.25 29.12
N SER A 131 -7.48 -33.96 30.02
CA SER A 131 -8.63 -34.81 30.38
C SER A 131 -9.96 -34.11 30.09
N TRP A 132 -9.98 -33.22 29.10
CA TRP A 132 -11.14 -32.39 28.75
C TRP A 132 -12.45 -33.20 28.68
N SER A 133 -13.42 -32.84 29.52
CA SER A 133 -14.78 -33.36 29.40
C SER A 133 -15.58 -32.48 28.44
N LYS A 134 -16.23 -33.09 27.45
CA LYS A 134 -16.91 -32.47 26.30
C LYS A 134 -18.10 -31.54 26.64
N ASN A 135 -18.20 -31.07 27.88
CA ASN A 135 -19.28 -30.23 28.37
C ASN A 135 -18.97 -28.74 28.11
N THR A 136 -19.85 -28.06 27.38
CA THR A 136 -19.78 -26.64 27.01
C THR A 136 -20.05 -25.67 28.17
N GLY A 137 -20.48 -26.16 29.34
CA GLY A 137 -21.09 -25.30 30.36
C GLY A 137 -22.36 -24.60 29.85
N ASP A 138 -22.91 -23.69 30.66
CA ASP A 138 -24.15 -22.94 30.37
C ASP A 138 -23.87 -21.54 29.76
N LEU A 139 -22.82 -21.41 28.94
CA LEU A 139 -22.40 -20.12 28.33
C LEU A 139 -23.46 -19.53 27.38
N ALA A 140 -24.20 -20.39 26.68
CA ALA A 140 -25.29 -19.96 25.81
C ALA A 140 -26.40 -19.23 26.60
N ARG A 141 -26.69 -19.64 27.83
CA ARG A 141 -27.65 -18.96 28.70
C ARG A 141 -27.18 -17.58 29.11
N ILE A 142 -25.90 -17.42 29.46
CA ILE A 142 -25.31 -16.12 29.83
C ILE A 142 -25.33 -15.18 28.63
N ALA A 143 -24.94 -15.65 27.45
CA ALA A 143 -25.00 -14.83 26.23
C ALA A 143 -26.44 -14.41 25.86
N ASN A 144 -27.42 -15.28 26.05
CA ASN A 144 -28.83 -14.95 25.84
C ASN A 144 -29.36 -13.89 26.83
N GLU A 145 -28.75 -13.76 28.00
CA GLU A 145 -29.12 -12.76 29.01
C GLU A 145 -28.61 -11.35 28.68
N PHE A 146 -27.57 -11.21 27.83
CA PHE A 146 -26.92 -9.92 27.53
C PHE A 146 -26.81 -9.63 26.02
N PRO A 147 -27.65 -8.73 25.47
CA PRO A 147 -27.67 -8.39 24.03
C PRO A 147 -26.37 -7.75 23.47
N ILE A 148 -25.42 -7.36 24.33
CA ILE A 148 -24.13 -6.82 23.93
C ILE A 148 -23.12 -7.90 23.50
N VAL A 149 -23.34 -9.15 23.91
CA VAL A 149 -22.51 -10.28 23.51
C VAL A 149 -22.78 -10.57 22.04
N LYS A 150 -21.81 -10.29 21.17
CA LYS A 150 -21.93 -10.47 19.71
C LYS A 150 -21.46 -11.85 19.25
N SER A 151 -20.46 -12.39 19.93
CA SER A 151 -19.84 -13.68 19.62
C SER A 151 -19.53 -14.47 20.88
N ILE A 152 -19.47 -15.79 20.71
CA ILE A 152 -19.00 -16.73 21.73
C ILE A 152 -17.95 -17.60 21.07
N GLU A 153 -16.74 -17.61 21.63
CA GLU A 153 -15.73 -18.61 21.31
C GLU A 153 -16.01 -19.86 22.15
N ALA A 154 -16.24 -20.97 21.44
CA ALA A 154 -16.78 -22.17 22.07
C ALA A 154 -15.75 -22.93 22.91
N LEU A 155 -14.45 -22.76 22.63
CA LEU A 155 -13.35 -23.35 23.38
C LEU A 155 -12.01 -22.73 22.94
N ASN A 156 -11.25 -22.17 23.89
CA ASN A 156 -9.94 -21.61 23.59
C ASN A 156 -8.86 -22.70 23.37
N GLU A 157 -8.04 -22.53 22.33
CA GLU A 157 -6.82 -23.30 22.02
C GLU A 157 -6.85 -24.83 22.30
N PRO A 158 -7.81 -25.63 21.80
CA PRO A 158 -7.79 -27.08 22.03
C PRO A 158 -6.58 -27.76 21.39
N ALA A 159 -5.82 -28.53 22.17
CA ALA A 159 -4.61 -29.20 21.73
C ALA A 159 -4.89 -30.37 20.77
N ASN A 160 -4.48 -30.22 19.52
CA ASN A 160 -4.60 -31.28 18.52
C ASN A 160 -3.70 -32.50 18.76
N TRP A 161 -2.74 -32.42 19.70
CA TRP A 161 -1.90 -33.53 20.15
C TRP A 161 -2.50 -34.36 21.29
N GLY A 162 -3.56 -33.87 21.94
CA GLY A 162 -4.25 -34.55 23.06
C GLY A 162 -5.72 -34.86 22.79
N ILE A 163 -6.34 -34.19 21.81
CA ILE A 163 -7.77 -34.33 21.52
C ILE A 163 -7.96 -34.74 20.04
N PRO A 164 -8.65 -35.87 19.76
CA PRO A 164 -8.96 -36.26 18.40
C PRO A 164 -9.79 -35.20 17.67
N LYS A 165 -9.41 -34.87 16.42
CA LYS A 165 -10.12 -33.88 15.59
C LYS A 165 -11.62 -34.17 15.45
N SER A 166 -12.01 -35.44 15.36
CA SER A 166 -13.42 -35.86 15.30
C SER A 166 -14.20 -35.43 16.53
N THR A 167 -13.58 -35.52 17.72
CA THR A 167 -14.21 -35.09 18.97
C THR A 167 -14.44 -33.59 19.01
N LEU A 168 -13.51 -32.79 18.48
CA LEU A 168 -13.68 -31.33 18.37
C LEU A 168 -14.77 -30.97 17.37
N ILE A 169 -14.83 -31.65 16.22
CA ILE A 169 -15.89 -31.46 15.23
C ILE A 169 -17.27 -31.74 15.85
N ASP A 170 -17.43 -32.87 16.54
CA ASP A 170 -18.68 -33.24 17.21
C ASP A 170 -19.09 -32.22 18.26
N PHE A 171 -18.11 -31.71 19.03
CA PHE A 171 -18.34 -30.66 20.02
C PHE A 171 -18.81 -29.35 19.40
N TYR A 172 -18.14 -28.86 18.35
CA TYR A 172 -18.53 -27.63 17.67
C TYR A 172 -19.90 -27.77 16.97
N HIS A 173 -20.22 -28.95 16.43
CA HIS A 173 -21.56 -29.23 15.91
C HIS A 173 -22.63 -29.16 17.00
N GLN A 174 -22.37 -29.70 18.20
CA GLN A 174 -23.29 -29.62 19.32
C GLN A 174 -23.45 -28.19 19.85
N ALA A 175 -22.35 -27.43 19.96
CA ALA A 175 -22.38 -26.03 20.36
C ALA A 175 -23.19 -25.17 19.37
N TYR A 176 -23.02 -25.41 18.06
CA TYR A 176 -23.78 -24.72 17.01
C TYR A 176 -25.27 -25.12 17.01
N ALA A 177 -25.58 -26.41 17.15
CA ALA A 177 -26.96 -26.93 17.16
C ALA A 177 -27.78 -26.46 18.36
N ARG A 178 -27.13 -26.14 19.50
CA ARG A 178 -27.80 -25.54 20.67
C ARG A 178 -28.12 -24.05 20.51
N ARG A 179 -27.54 -23.38 19.51
CA ARG A 179 -27.75 -21.94 19.22
C ARG A 179 -28.78 -21.68 18.12
N ALA A 180 -28.89 -22.57 17.14
CA ALA A 180 -29.88 -22.47 16.06
C ALA A 180 -31.08 -23.36 16.37
N ASP A 181 -32.31 -22.86 16.22
CA ASP A 181 -33.58 -23.55 16.47
C ASP A 181 -33.82 -24.82 15.60
N GLY A 182 -32.96 -25.83 15.69
CA GLY A 182 -33.07 -27.10 14.95
C GLY A 182 -32.84 -27.01 13.44
N ALA A 183 -32.26 -25.93 12.91
CA ALA A 183 -31.99 -25.80 11.48
C ALA A 183 -30.83 -26.70 11.00
N ARG A 184 -31.05 -27.43 9.91
CA ARG A 184 -30.05 -28.33 9.28
C ARG A 184 -28.76 -27.57 8.91
N LEU A 185 -27.63 -28.21 9.21
CA LEU A 185 -26.28 -27.75 8.91
C LEU A 185 -26.10 -27.53 7.40
N ALA A 186 -25.70 -26.31 7.00
CA ALA A 186 -25.07 -26.10 5.70
C ALA A 186 -23.66 -26.72 5.72
N PRO A 187 -23.18 -27.29 4.60
CA PRO A 187 -21.82 -27.85 4.54
C PRO A 187 -20.77 -26.77 4.80
N PHE A 188 -19.75 -27.12 5.59
CA PHE A 188 -18.56 -26.28 5.84
C PHE A 188 -17.97 -25.81 4.50
N ASN A 189 -18.03 -24.51 4.22
CA ASN A 189 -17.47 -23.90 3.02
C ASN A 189 -16.14 -23.20 3.37
N TYR A 190 -15.16 -23.22 2.47
CA TYR A 190 -13.80 -22.68 2.65
C TYR A 190 -13.72 -21.12 2.78
N ARG A 191 -14.81 -20.46 3.19
CA ARG A 191 -14.92 -18.98 3.31
C ARG A 191 -15.47 -18.56 4.68
N THR A 192 -15.00 -19.16 5.77
CA THR A 192 -15.38 -18.73 7.12
C THR A 192 -14.65 -17.43 7.47
N PRO A 193 -15.35 -16.38 7.95
CA PRO A 193 -14.71 -15.19 8.50
C PRO A 193 -13.70 -15.58 9.59
N THR A 194 -12.50 -15.04 9.52
CA THR A 194 -11.40 -15.37 10.44
C THR A 194 -10.97 -14.10 11.16
N ILE A 195 -10.90 -14.15 12.48
CA ILE A 195 -10.34 -13.10 13.32
C ILE A 195 -9.04 -13.61 13.93
N VAL A 196 -8.04 -12.72 14.12
CA VAL A 196 -6.88 -13.03 14.94
C VAL A 196 -7.26 -12.82 16.41
N GLY A 197 -7.58 -13.90 17.11
CA GLY A 197 -8.08 -13.87 18.49
C GLY A 197 -7.03 -13.49 19.54
N GLU A 198 -5.74 -13.73 19.25
CA GLU A 198 -4.64 -13.41 20.16
C GLU A 198 -3.37 -13.07 19.39
N PHE A 199 -2.65 -12.02 19.82
CA PHE A 199 -1.28 -11.67 19.42
C PHE A 199 -0.68 -10.66 20.41
N SER A 200 0.64 -10.50 20.44
CA SER A 200 1.35 -9.50 21.27
C SER A 200 2.47 -8.79 20.50
N MET A 201 3.15 -7.82 21.14
CA MET A 201 4.32 -7.16 20.56
C MET A 201 5.64 -7.85 20.86
N ALA A 202 5.62 -8.91 21.68
CA ALA A 202 6.84 -9.56 22.14
C ALA A 202 7.57 -10.26 20.99
N THR A 203 8.85 -9.93 20.81
CA THR A 203 9.73 -10.61 19.84
C THR A 203 10.56 -11.73 20.47
N THR A 204 10.54 -11.83 21.80
CA THR A 204 11.22 -12.85 22.61
C THR A 204 10.23 -13.51 23.57
N ASP A 205 10.60 -14.68 24.10
CA ASP A 205 9.86 -15.34 25.18
C ASP A 205 10.49 -15.07 26.56
N CYS A 206 11.10 -13.89 26.74
CA CYS A 206 11.81 -13.50 27.96
C CYS A 206 10.89 -13.08 29.12
N ALA A 207 9.60 -12.84 28.85
CA ALA A 207 8.64 -12.51 29.90
C ALA A 207 8.64 -13.60 30.98
N GLY A 208 8.82 -13.19 32.23
CA GLY A 208 8.95 -14.09 33.36
C GLY A 208 7.74 -15.02 33.45
N TRP A 209 7.99 -16.34 33.45
CA TRP A 209 6.98 -17.39 33.53
C TRP A 209 6.04 -17.51 32.32
N LEU A 210 6.31 -16.84 31.20
CA LEU A 210 5.53 -16.97 29.97
C LEU A 210 5.46 -18.42 29.46
N ASN A 211 6.54 -19.18 29.63
CA ASN A 211 6.61 -20.60 29.27
C ASN A 211 6.07 -21.54 30.36
N GLY A 212 5.54 -20.98 31.44
CA GLY A 212 5.14 -21.65 32.66
C GLY A 212 5.80 -21.11 33.91
N PHE A 213 5.10 -21.23 35.04
CA PHE A 213 5.65 -20.88 36.36
C PHE A 213 7.02 -21.54 36.58
N GLN A 214 8.00 -20.73 37.00
CA GLN A 214 9.41 -21.11 37.20
C GLN A 214 10.13 -21.70 35.97
N ARG A 215 9.59 -21.53 34.76
CA ARG A 215 10.28 -21.95 33.52
C ARG A 215 11.04 -20.78 32.89
N GLY A 216 12.23 -21.08 32.36
CA GLY A 216 13.07 -20.12 31.65
C GLY A 216 12.60 -19.81 30.22
N SER A 217 13.42 -19.07 29.49
CA SER A 217 13.20 -18.62 28.11
C SER A 217 14.01 -19.43 27.11
N ARG A 218 13.48 -19.63 25.90
CA ARG A 218 14.24 -20.24 24.80
C ARG A 218 15.27 -19.26 24.23
N TRP A 219 14.98 -17.97 24.29
CA TRP A 219 15.85 -16.90 23.80
C TRP A 219 17.26 -16.96 24.39
N ASP A 220 17.35 -17.04 25.72
CA ASP A 220 18.61 -17.10 26.46
C ASP A 220 19.05 -18.54 26.83
N GLY A 221 18.30 -19.54 26.39
CA GLY A 221 18.58 -20.96 26.62
C GLY A 221 18.29 -21.44 28.04
N THR A 222 17.62 -20.65 28.88
CA THR A 222 17.23 -21.07 30.25
C THR A 222 16.02 -22.00 30.26
N TYR A 223 15.30 -22.14 29.14
CA TYR A 223 14.22 -23.12 28.99
C TYR A 223 14.78 -24.54 28.82
N LEU A 224 14.08 -25.52 29.40
CA LEU A 224 14.50 -26.92 29.42
C LEU A 224 14.79 -27.46 28.01
N ARG A 225 16.00 -28.01 27.82
CA ARG A 225 16.49 -28.60 26.55
C ARG A 225 16.50 -27.61 25.37
N SER A 226 16.59 -26.31 25.64
CA SER A 226 16.80 -25.30 24.61
C SER A 226 18.27 -24.87 24.55
N THR A 227 18.72 -24.48 23.36
CA THR A 227 19.98 -23.75 23.16
C THR A 227 19.62 -22.30 22.87
N PRO A 228 20.43 -21.31 23.33
CA PRO A 228 20.15 -19.91 23.05
C PRO A 228 19.96 -19.66 21.56
N ILE A 229 18.92 -18.91 21.21
CA ILE A 229 18.56 -18.65 19.81
C ILE A 229 19.60 -17.73 19.13
N ALA A 230 20.34 -16.94 19.91
CA ALA A 230 21.45 -16.11 19.46
C ALA A 230 22.70 -16.29 20.34
N SER A 231 23.90 -16.26 19.74
CA SER A 231 25.17 -16.34 20.48
C SER A 231 25.33 -15.11 21.38
N GLY A 232 25.25 -15.29 22.70
CA GLY A 232 25.30 -14.21 23.68
C GLY A 232 23.95 -13.53 23.98
N GLY A 233 22.82 -14.10 23.55
CA GLY A 233 21.49 -13.59 23.90
C GLY A 233 21.23 -13.63 25.41
N SER A 234 20.78 -12.53 25.98
CA SER A 234 20.39 -12.40 27.40
C SER A 234 19.02 -11.76 27.48
N CYS A 235 18.15 -12.22 28.37
CA CYS A 235 16.87 -11.57 28.65
C CYS A 235 17.00 -10.23 29.40
N ALA A 236 18.23 -9.79 29.75
CA ALA A 236 18.46 -8.48 30.35
C ALA A 236 18.15 -7.34 29.36
N GLY A 237 17.06 -6.62 29.59
CA GLY A 237 16.65 -5.45 28.79
C GLY A 237 16.04 -5.78 27.43
N GLN A 238 15.68 -7.04 27.17
CA GLN A 238 15.05 -7.49 25.92
C GLN A 238 13.52 -7.50 26.05
N GLU A 239 12.90 -6.32 25.99
CA GLU A 239 11.48 -6.18 25.68
C GLU A 239 11.34 -5.53 24.31
N ASP A 240 11.79 -6.25 23.29
CA ASP A 240 11.71 -5.80 21.91
C ASP A 240 10.26 -5.94 21.40
N ILE A 241 9.86 -4.95 20.59
CA ILE A 241 8.48 -4.66 20.22
C ILE A 241 8.37 -4.66 18.70
N ALA A 242 7.70 -5.65 18.12
CA ALA A 242 7.35 -5.64 16.71
C ALA A 242 6.21 -6.59 16.39
N GLN A 243 5.08 -6.05 15.90
CA GLN A 243 4.22 -6.61 14.84
C GLN A 243 2.91 -5.81 14.73
N PHE A 244 2.77 -5.00 13.68
CA PHE A 244 1.46 -4.61 13.16
C PHE A 244 1.57 -4.43 11.66
N GLN A 245 0.77 -5.20 10.90
CA GLN A 245 0.34 -4.94 9.51
C GLN A 245 -0.28 -6.19 8.84
N ALA A 246 -0.18 -7.39 9.44
CA ALA A 246 -0.71 -8.62 8.83
C ALA A 246 -2.19 -8.89 9.14
N TYR A 247 -2.67 -8.56 10.34
CA TYR A 247 -3.93 -9.11 10.87
C TYR A 247 -5.20 -8.36 10.44
N GLU A 248 -5.09 -7.10 9.99
CA GLU A 248 -6.24 -6.35 9.41
C GLU A 248 -6.60 -6.79 7.97
N LYS A 249 -5.86 -7.75 7.39
CA LYS A 249 -6.28 -8.46 6.16
C LYS A 249 -7.34 -9.54 6.42
N ALA A 250 -7.56 -9.91 7.69
CA ALA A 250 -8.62 -10.79 8.17
C ALA A 250 -9.80 -9.95 8.73
N SER A 251 -10.78 -10.56 9.43
CA SER A 251 -11.93 -9.85 10.01
C SER A 251 -11.58 -8.89 11.17
N GLY A 252 -10.31 -8.85 11.58
CA GLY A 252 -9.80 -8.00 12.67
C GLY A 252 -8.84 -8.73 13.60
N TRP A 253 -8.53 -8.10 14.73
CA TRP A 253 -7.61 -8.60 15.74
C TRP A 253 -8.08 -8.28 17.17
N VAL A 254 -7.64 -9.11 18.12
CA VAL A 254 -7.79 -8.89 19.58
C VAL A 254 -6.41 -9.01 20.22
N PHE A 255 -5.91 -7.93 20.82
CA PHE A 255 -4.55 -7.88 21.40
C PHE A 255 -4.51 -8.60 22.73
N TRP A 256 -3.50 -9.47 22.89
CA TRP A 256 -3.17 -10.10 24.15
C TRP A 256 -1.96 -9.39 24.79
N ASN A 257 -2.10 -8.65 25.91
CA ASN A 257 -3.22 -8.54 26.84
C ASN A 257 -3.49 -7.08 27.24
N PHE A 258 -4.68 -6.73 27.76
CA PHE A 258 -4.99 -5.35 28.17
C PHE A 258 -4.00 -4.77 29.19
N LYS A 259 -3.60 -5.59 30.17
CA LYS A 259 -2.65 -5.22 31.24
C LYS A 259 -1.90 -6.46 31.75
N THR A 260 -0.65 -6.27 32.14
CA THR A 260 0.21 -7.20 32.89
C THR A 260 0.91 -6.45 34.04
N GLU A 261 1.40 -7.16 35.06
CA GLU A 261 2.17 -6.49 36.14
C GLU A 261 3.60 -6.15 35.71
N SER A 262 4.28 -7.07 35.02
CA SER A 262 5.74 -6.99 34.82
C SER A 262 6.22 -7.30 33.39
N SER A 263 5.32 -7.29 32.39
CA SER A 263 5.65 -7.69 31.02
C SER A 263 5.12 -6.65 30.02
N ASP A 264 5.89 -5.63 29.70
CA ASP A 264 5.41 -4.46 28.95
C ASP A 264 5.10 -4.82 27.50
N ALA A 265 5.90 -5.67 26.84
CA ALA A 265 5.64 -6.16 25.48
C ALA A 265 4.31 -6.93 25.29
N TRP A 266 3.67 -7.30 26.39
CA TRP A 266 2.38 -7.99 26.46
C TRP A 266 1.26 -7.12 27.07
N ASN A 267 1.54 -5.84 27.33
CA ASN A 267 0.66 -4.93 28.07
C ASN A 267 0.11 -3.81 27.20
N TYR A 268 -1.11 -3.96 26.70
CA TYR A 268 -1.73 -3.02 25.78
C TYR A 268 -1.73 -1.59 26.33
N ILE A 269 -2.11 -1.37 27.61
CA ILE A 269 -2.17 -0.02 28.18
C ILE A 269 -0.78 0.61 28.26
N LYS A 270 0.24 -0.14 28.73
CA LYS A 270 1.60 0.42 28.81
C LYS A 270 2.14 0.73 27.42
N LEU A 271 1.95 -0.17 26.47
CA LEU A 271 2.34 0.02 25.09
C LEU A 271 1.56 1.19 24.44
N ALA A 272 0.27 1.34 24.75
CA ALA A 272 -0.56 2.44 24.27
C ALA A 272 -0.18 3.79 24.89
N ASN A 273 0.13 3.83 26.18
CA ASN A 273 0.57 5.03 26.89
C ASN A 273 1.99 5.45 26.50
N ALA A 274 2.86 4.48 26.23
CA ALA A 274 4.15 4.71 25.60
C ALA A 274 4.03 4.99 24.09
N GLY A 275 2.80 4.94 23.55
CA GLY A 275 2.43 5.15 22.15
C GLY A 275 2.97 4.15 21.15
N ILE A 276 3.65 3.10 21.63
CA ILE A 276 4.01 1.92 20.85
C ILE A 276 2.79 1.30 20.16
N ILE A 277 1.67 1.17 20.89
CA ILE A 277 0.38 0.85 20.30
C ILE A 277 -0.37 2.16 20.03
N PRO A 278 -0.83 2.40 18.79
CA PRO A 278 -1.70 3.53 18.46
C PRO A 278 -2.88 3.70 19.43
N ASN A 279 -3.09 4.89 20.01
CA ASN A 279 -4.25 5.21 20.86
C ASN A 279 -4.86 6.58 20.47
N PRO A 280 -6.08 6.63 19.90
CA PRO A 280 -6.92 5.48 19.56
C PRO A 280 -6.23 4.57 18.54
N PRO A 281 -6.56 3.26 18.46
CA PRO A 281 -5.96 2.30 17.52
C PRO A 281 -6.17 2.64 16.02
N ALA A 282 -6.72 3.82 15.74
CA ALA A 282 -6.82 4.45 14.43
C ALA A 282 -5.76 5.55 14.17
N GLN A 283 -4.89 5.86 15.14
CA GLN A 283 -3.95 6.99 15.13
C GLN A 283 -2.51 6.50 15.35
N HIS A 284 -1.81 6.16 14.26
CA HIS A 284 -0.40 5.75 14.34
C HIS A 284 0.48 6.95 14.73
N GLN A 285 1.09 6.92 15.91
CA GLN A 285 1.99 7.99 16.38
C GLN A 285 3.47 7.60 16.51
N TYR A 286 3.86 6.33 16.36
CA TYR A 286 5.26 5.93 16.52
C TYR A 286 5.88 5.43 15.21
N LEU A 287 6.75 6.30 14.71
CA LEU A 287 7.82 6.07 13.77
C LEU A 287 8.69 4.89 14.23
N SER A 288 9.12 4.06 13.28
CA SER A 288 10.07 2.96 13.46
C SER A 288 11.35 3.39 14.16
N VAL A 289 11.90 2.54 15.03
CA VAL A 289 13.29 2.64 15.48
C VAL A 289 14.09 1.46 14.93
N ALA A 290 15.06 1.75 14.08
CA ALA A 290 16.43 1.23 14.09
C ALA A 290 17.30 2.02 13.07
N PRO A 291 18.63 2.05 13.27
CA PRO A 291 19.43 3.13 13.84
C PRO A 291 19.80 4.25 12.84
N ALA A 292 20.42 5.30 13.37
CA ALA A 292 20.82 6.55 12.71
C ALA A 292 21.49 6.42 11.33
N GLU A 293 20.68 6.43 10.27
CA GLU A 293 21.03 6.93 8.94
C GLU A 293 19.81 7.71 8.42
N THR A 294 19.97 9.02 8.23
CA THR A 294 19.07 10.00 7.57
C THR A 294 17.65 9.50 7.27
N ALA A 295 16.72 9.85 8.17
CA ALA A 295 15.32 9.47 8.17
C ALA A 295 14.63 9.62 6.80
N VAL A 296 14.17 8.49 6.27
CA VAL A 296 13.17 8.42 5.20
C VAL A 296 11.81 8.16 5.88
N PRO A 297 10.81 9.04 5.71
CA PRO A 297 9.56 9.01 6.48
C PRO A 297 8.68 7.80 6.14
N ILE A 298 8.15 7.14 7.18
CA ILE A 298 7.19 6.04 7.04
C ILE A 298 5.83 6.61 6.70
N LEU A 299 5.25 6.03 5.67
CA LEU A 299 3.96 6.43 5.15
C LEU A 299 2.85 5.85 6.00
N PRO A 300 1.92 6.68 6.49
CA PRO A 300 0.77 6.19 7.25
C PRO A 300 -0.06 5.27 6.35
N GLY A 301 -0.25 4.03 6.81
CA GLY A 301 -1.22 3.10 6.25
C GLY A 301 -2.63 3.66 6.44
N GLY A 302 -3.13 4.36 5.42
CA GLY A 302 -4.53 4.54 5.13
C GLY A 302 -5.28 3.21 5.21
N LYS A 303 -6.44 3.29 5.86
CA LYS A 303 -7.37 2.18 6.07
C LYS A 303 -7.86 1.70 4.71
N THR A 304 -7.44 0.50 4.28
CA THR A 304 -8.02 -0.18 3.11
C THR A 304 -9.52 -0.35 3.35
N GLY A 305 -10.34 0.41 2.63
CA GLY A 305 -11.81 0.36 2.70
C GLY A 305 -12.51 1.63 3.20
N LYS A 306 -11.79 2.60 3.79
CA LYS A 306 -12.41 3.82 4.34
C LYS A 306 -12.40 5.01 3.37
N VAL A 307 -11.39 5.16 2.52
CA VAL A 307 -11.32 6.36 1.64
C VAL A 307 -12.37 6.29 0.53
N ALA A 308 -12.61 5.13 -0.08
CA ALA A 308 -13.66 4.98 -1.10
C ALA A 308 -15.10 5.08 -0.56
N SER A 309 -15.32 4.81 0.74
CA SER A 309 -16.62 4.98 1.40
C SER A 309 -16.80 6.40 1.94
N ASP A 310 -15.72 7.03 2.43
CA ASP A 310 -15.71 8.44 2.85
C ASP A 310 -15.85 9.38 1.63
N ILE A 311 -15.24 9.07 0.47
CA ILE A 311 -15.47 9.79 -0.81
C ILE A 311 -16.93 9.65 -1.26
N ARG A 312 -17.56 8.48 -1.09
CA ARG A 312 -18.98 8.26 -1.41
C ARG A 312 -19.95 9.05 -0.53
N GLN A 313 -19.55 9.38 0.70
CA GLN A 313 -20.39 10.07 1.69
C GLN A 313 -20.16 11.59 1.73
N GLN A 314 -19.14 12.10 1.04
CA GLN A 314 -18.91 13.54 0.90
C GLN A 314 -19.46 14.01 -0.44
N PRO A 315 -20.46 14.92 -0.48
CA PRO A 315 -20.80 15.59 -1.73
C PRO A 315 -19.55 16.28 -2.28
N PRO A 316 -19.41 16.45 -3.61
CA PRO A 316 -18.28 17.19 -4.18
C PRO A 316 -18.27 18.60 -3.56
N SER A 317 -17.40 18.80 -2.56
CA SER A 317 -17.24 20.11 -1.96
C SER A 317 -16.49 20.96 -2.99
N SER A 318 -17.12 22.06 -3.38
CA SER A 318 -16.60 23.06 -4.32
C SER A 318 -15.40 23.84 -3.75
N SER A 319 -14.73 23.34 -2.71
CA SER A 319 -13.56 23.98 -2.11
C SER A 319 -12.31 23.68 -2.93
N SER A 320 -12.21 24.33 -4.09
CA SER A 320 -10.92 24.52 -4.73
C SER A 320 -10.04 25.37 -3.82
N MET A 321 -8.99 24.78 -3.25
CA MET A 321 -7.92 25.58 -2.68
C MET A 321 -7.25 26.36 -3.79
N ILE A 322 -7.10 27.66 -3.56
CA ILE A 322 -6.40 28.59 -4.43
C ILE A 322 -4.94 28.64 -3.95
N TYR A 323 -4.00 28.16 -4.76
CA TYR A 323 -2.57 28.38 -4.54
C TYR A 323 -2.07 29.28 -5.69
N HIS A 324 -1.46 30.42 -5.37
CA HIS A 324 -1.08 31.45 -6.35
C HIS A 324 -2.21 31.98 -7.27
N GLY A 325 -3.45 32.05 -6.80
CA GLY A 325 -4.56 32.61 -7.57
C GLY A 325 -5.13 31.71 -8.66
N ARG A 326 -4.69 30.44 -8.76
CA ARG A 326 -5.20 29.43 -9.72
C ARG A 326 -5.87 28.27 -8.98
N LYS A 327 -6.98 27.76 -9.52
CA LYS A 327 -7.69 26.56 -9.04
C LYS A 327 -6.91 25.32 -9.50
N ILE A 328 -6.33 24.56 -8.58
CA ILE A 328 -5.64 23.31 -8.89
C ILE A 328 -6.69 22.22 -9.16
N VAL A 329 -6.59 21.57 -10.32
CA VAL A 329 -7.45 20.44 -10.67
C VAL A 329 -6.89 19.16 -10.07
N ARG A 330 -7.73 18.41 -9.34
CA ARG A 330 -7.42 17.07 -8.83
C ARG A 330 -8.53 16.14 -9.26
N GLY A 331 -8.26 15.36 -10.30
CA GLY A 331 -9.24 14.51 -10.95
C GLY A 331 -8.82 13.06 -11.06
N VAL A 332 -9.73 12.26 -11.57
CA VAL A 332 -9.51 10.84 -11.84
C VAL A 332 -10.24 10.46 -13.13
N ASN A 333 -9.60 9.66 -13.97
CA ASN A 333 -10.20 9.18 -15.21
C ASN A 333 -11.16 8.03 -14.93
N ILE A 334 -12.37 8.06 -15.51
CA ILE A 334 -13.32 6.93 -15.48
C ILE A 334 -12.96 5.92 -16.59
N GLY A 335 -11.72 5.43 -16.52
CA GLY A 335 -11.15 4.47 -17.46
C GLY A 335 -11.88 3.11 -17.42
N GLY A 336 -11.87 2.40 -18.54
CA GLY A 336 -12.45 1.06 -18.67
C GLY A 336 -13.99 1.01 -18.68
N TYR A 337 -14.68 2.15 -18.54
CA TYR A 337 -16.15 2.21 -18.67
C TYR A 337 -16.61 1.85 -20.09
N LEU A 338 -15.82 2.25 -21.09
CA LEU A 338 -15.77 1.56 -22.37
C LEU A 338 -14.76 0.43 -22.20
N PRO A 339 -15.18 -0.85 -22.20
CA PRO A 339 -14.24 -1.92 -21.98
C PRO A 339 -13.21 -1.94 -23.10
N LYS A 340 -11.99 -2.31 -22.72
CA LYS A 340 -10.87 -2.61 -23.63
C LYS A 340 -10.81 -4.12 -23.85
N PRO A 341 -11.71 -4.78 -24.61
CA PRO A 341 -11.23 -5.96 -25.30
C PRO A 341 -10.18 -5.45 -26.28
N THR A 342 -9.18 -6.26 -26.57
CA THR A 342 -8.07 -6.06 -27.51
C THR A 342 -8.42 -5.44 -28.88
N ASP A 343 -9.72 -5.28 -29.17
CA ASP A 343 -10.36 -4.30 -30.06
C ASP A 343 -11.90 -4.38 -29.81
N TYR A 344 -12.60 -3.30 -29.38
CA TYR A 344 -14.08 -3.32 -29.18
C TYR A 344 -14.82 -3.73 -30.45
N LEU A 345 -14.25 -3.39 -31.61
CA LEU A 345 -14.75 -3.83 -32.91
C LEU A 345 -14.68 -5.36 -33.06
N GLN A 346 -13.66 -6.01 -32.52
CA GLN A 346 -13.54 -7.47 -32.56
C GLN A 346 -14.56 -8.15 -31.65
N LEU A 347 -14.82 -7.57 -30.47
CA LEU A 347 -15.87 -8.07 -29.59
C LEU A 347 -17.24 -7.99 -30.27
N CYS A 348 -17.55 -6.85 -30.90
CA CYS A 348 -18.74 -6.67 -31.73
C CYS A 348 -18.84 -7.70 -32.87
N LYS A 349 -17.72 -7.95 -33.58
CA LYS A 349 -17.66 -8.93 -34.68
C LYS A 349 -17.88 -10.36 -34.18
N TYR A 350 -17.33 -10.71 -33.02
CA TYR A 350 -17.38 -12.07 -32.48
C TYR A 350 -18.74 -12.41 -31.86
N LEU A 351 -19.27 -11.52 -31.02
CA LEU A 351 -20.54 -11.76 -30.31
C LEU A 351 -21.78 -11.35 -31.10
N GLY A 352 -21.61 -10.53 -32.14
CA GLY A 352 -22.70 -9.84 -32.82
C GLY A 352 -23.22 -8.63 -32.02
N PRO A 353 -23.98 -7.73 -32.68
CA PRO A 353 -24.35 -6.44 -32.10
C PRO A 353 -25.27 -6.56 -30.87
N GLU A 354 -26.23 -7.47 -30.87
CA GLU A 354 -27.20 -7.61 -29.76
C GLU A 354 -26.55 -8.12 -28.48
N ARG A 355 -25.76 -9.19 -28.56
CA ARG A 355 -25.07 -9.77 -27.40
C ARG A 355 -24.01 -8.82 -26.86
N THR A 356 -23.30 -8.11 -27.75
CA THR A 356 -22.34 -7.08 -27.34
C THR A 356 -23.07 -5.96 -26.60
N LEU A 357 -24.17 -5.44 -27.13
CA LEU A 357 -24.95 -4.40 -26.46
C LEU A 357 -25.47 -4.85 -25.09
N ALA A 358 -25.95 -6.08 -24.96
CA ALA A 358 -26.41 -6.61 -23.67
C ALA A 358 -25.28 -6.70 -22.64
N LEU A 359 -24.09 -7.17 -23.07
CA LEU A 359 -22.90 -7.23 -22.22
C LEU A 359 -22.45 -5.82 -21.80
N MET A 360 -22.43 -4.87 -22.74
CA MET A 360 -22.03 -3.49 -22.47
C MET A 360 -22.99 -2.79 -21.51
N LYS A 361 -24.31 -2.97 -21.67
CA LYS A 361 -25.28 -2.43 -20.71
C LYS A 361 -25.02 -2.92 -19.29
N ARG A 362 -24.80 -4.22 -19.12
CA ARG A 362 -24.46 -4.79 -17.81
C ARG A 362 -23.19 -4.17 -17.25
N HIS A 363 -22.14 -4.05 -18.07
CA HIS A 363 -20.88 -3.41 -17.68
C HIS A 363 -21.10 -1.95 -17.24
N TRP A 364 -21.78 -1.14 -18.04
CA TRP A 364 -22.07 0.27 -17.76
C TRP A 364 -22.92 0.48 -16.50
N ASP A 365 -23.78 -0.48 -16.17
CA ASP A 365 -24.62 -0.44 -14.97
C ASP A 365 -23.86 -0.83 -13.69
N THR A 366 -22.75 -1.56 -13.81
CA THR A 366 -21.98 -2.05 -12.64
C THR A 366 -20.58 -1.46 -12.51
N TRP A 367 -20.01 -0.86 -13.56
CA TRP A 367 -18.64 -0.34 -13.53
C TRP A 367 -18.52 0.93 -12.71
N THR A 368 -19.54 1.79 -12.62
CA THR A 368 -19.53 2.94 -11.71
C THR A 368 -20.94 3.30 -11.30
N ASP A 369 -21.07 4.00 -10.17
CA ASP A 369 -22.36 4.39 -9.60
C ASP A 369 -22.38 5.90 -9.26
N GLU A 370 -23.56 6.44 -8.92
CA GLU A 370 -23.75 7.85 -8.55
C GLU A 370 -22.96 8.23 -7.28
N GLY A 371 -22.57 7.26 -6.46
CA GLY A 371 -21.70 7.52 -5.31
C GLY A 371 -20.30 7.97 -5.72
N PHE A 372 -19.83 7.62 -6.91
CA PHE A 372 -18.51 8.04 -7.43
C PHE A 372 -18.58 9.22 -8.40
N VAL A 373 -19.62 9.30 -9.22
CA VAL A 373 -19.75 10.34 -10.27
C VAL A 373 -20.80 11.41 -9.95
N GLY A 374 -21.41 11.35 -8.75
CA GLY A 374 -22.55 12.17 -8.37
C GLY A 374 -23.79 11.90 -9.23
N GLY A 375 -24.71 12.86 -9.26
CA GLY A 375 -25.88 12.84 -10.16
C GLY A 375 -25.54 12.93 -11.67
N GLY A 376 -24.25 12.87 -12.02
CA GLY A 376 -23.73 12.90 -13.39
C GLY A 376 -23.85 11.57 -14.15
N LEU A 377 -24.14 10.45 -13.47
CA LEU A 377 -24.10 9.10 -14.06
C LEU A 377 -25.01 8.92 -15.30
N PRO A 378 -26.28 9.39 -15.31
CA PRO A 378 -27.15 9.25 -16.48
C PRO A 378 -26.59 9.97 -17.70
N TYR A 379 -25.96 11.13 -17.48
CA TYR A 379 -25.35 11.93 -18.52
C TYR A 379 -24.09 11.28 -19.08
N PHE A 380 -23.24 10.74 -18.20
CA PHE A 380 -22.06 9.99 -18.59
C PHE A 380 -22.42 8.77 -19.45
N LYS A 381 -23.44 7.99 -19.05
CA LYS A 381 -24.00 6.89 -19.86
C LYS A 381 -24.40 7.34 -21.27
N GLN A 382 -25.05 8.49 -21.36
CA GLN A 382 -25.53 9.03 -22.63
C GLN A 382 -24.39 9.53 -23.54
N LEU A 383 -23.38 10.20 -22.97
CA LEU A 383 -22.19 10.65 -23.70
C LEU A 383 -21.40 9.45 -24.25
N VAL A 384 -21.22 8.42 -23.44
CA VAL A 384 -20.55 7.16 -23.80
C VAL A 384 -21.29 6.42 -24.93
N TYR A 385 -22.63 6.40 -24.88
CA TYR A 385 -23.44 5.85 -25.97
C TYR A 385 -23.18 6.57 -27.30
N TRP A 386 -23.05 7.90 -27.30
CA TRP A 386 -22.73 8.63 -28.53
C TRP A 386 -21.30 8.51 -28.98
N ALA A 387 -20.35 8.47 -28.05
CA ALA A 387 -18.97 8.15 -28.36
C ALA A 387 -18.91 6.79 -29.09
N ASN A 388 -19.69 5.78 -28.68
CA ASN A 388 -19.77 4.52 -29.43
C ASN A 388 -20.49 4.65 -30.78
N LYS A 389 -21.56 5.42 -30.85
CA LYS A 389 -22.39 5.53 -32.06
C LYS A 389 -21.72 6.34 -33.16
N TYR A 390 -20.99 7.39 -32.79
CA TYR A 390 -20.45 8.41 -33.69
C TYR A 390 -18.92 8.53 -33.60
N GLY A 391 -18.27 7.75 -32.74
CA GLY A 391 -16.87 7.90 -32.39
C GLY A 391 -15.87 7.76 -33.52
N LEU A 392 -14.62 8.00 -33.13
CA LEU A 392 -13.47 8.10 -34.02
C LEU A 392 -13.31 6.82 -34.84
N LYS A 393 -13.26 6.98 -36.16
CA LYS A 393 -12.96 5.89 -37.09
C LYS A 393 -11.50 5.97 -37.53
N GLY A 394 -10.92 4.79 -37.78
CA GLY A 394 -9.57 4.68 -38.33
C GLY A 394 -8.44 4.78 -37.32
N SER A 395 -8.70 5.06 -36.05
CA SER A 395 -7.71 5.25 -34.97
C SER A 395 -6.69 6.38 -35.21
N GLN A 396 -6.53 7.23 -34.20
CA GLN A 396 -5.56 8.31 -34.16
C GLN A 396 -4.17 7.87 -33.68
N ASN A 397 -4.04 6.66 -33.12
CA ASN A 397 -2.78 6.20 -32.50
C ASN A 397 -2.47 4.70 -32.60
N GLY A 398 -3.44 3.88 -33.04
CA GLY A 398 -3.28 2.44 -33.21
C GLY A 398 -3.30 1.66 -31.90
N PHE A 399 -3.59 2.32 -30.77
CA PHE A 399 -3.69 1.69 -29.46
C PHE A 399 -5.10 1.13 -29.24
N ASP A 400 -5.20 0.09 -28.41
CA ASP A 400 -6.49 -0.52 -28.08
C ASP A 400 -7.46 0.46 -27.39
N ASN A 401 -6.92 1.44 -26.67
CA ASN A 401 -7.67 2.52 -26.00
C ASN A 401 -8.41 3.43 -27.00
N SER A 402 -8.01 3.48 -28.28
CA SER A 402 -8.74 4.18 -29.33
C SER A 402 -9.93 3.37 -29.86
N GLY A 403 -10.15 2.17 -29.34
CA GLY A 403 -11.19 1.24 -29.75
C GLY A 403 -10.79 0.30 -30.89
N THR A 404 -9.60 0.42 -31.50
CA THR A 404 -9.10 -0.53 -32.50
C THR A 404 -7.58 -0.45 -32.67
N THR A 405 -6.93 -1.61 -32.80
CA THR A 405 -5.48 -1.75 -33.05
C THR A 405 -5.14 -1.93 -34.54
N GLN A 406 -6.12 -1.80 -35.45
CA GLN A 406 -5.96 -2.05 -36.90
C GLN A 406 -5.17 -0.96 -37.66
N GLY A 407 -4.28 -0.24 -36.99
CA GLY A 407 -3.41 0.78 -37.56
C GLY A 407 -3.98 2.20 -37.50
N ILE A 408 -3.10 3.16 -37.78
CA ILE A 408 -3.34 4.61 -37.67
C ILE A 408 -3.81 5.13 -39.04
N ASN A 409 -5.12 5.34 -39.17
CA ASN A 409 -5.78 5.73 -40.42
C ASN A 409 -6.71 6.95 -40.28
N TRP A 410 -6.74 7.62 -39.11
CA TRP A 410 -7.65 8.74 -38.85
C TRP A 410 -7.47 9.91 -39.84
N THR A 411 -6.26 10.37 -40.14
CA THR A 411 -6.01 11.42 -41.15
C THR A 411 -5.89 10.90 -42.59
N ARG A 412 -5.93 9.58 -42.80
CA ARG A 412 -5.79 8.99 -44.14
C ARG A 412 -7.10 8.99 -44.93
N ASP A 413 -8.23 9.02 -44.24
CA ASP A 413 -9.56 9.16 -44.85
C ASP A 413 -10.23 10.44 -44.31
N PRO A 414 -10.45 11.47 -45.15
CA PRO A 414 -11.13 12.70 -44.76
C PRO A 414 -12.52 12.49 -44.14
N ASN A 415 -13.20 11.37 -44.44
CA ASN A 415 -14.47 11.03 -43.81
C ASN A 415 -14.33 10.79 -42.31
N ASN A 416 -13.20 10.28 -41.83
CA ASN A 416 -12.96 10.03 -40.41
C ASN A 416 -12.92 11.35 -39.64
N ILE A 417 -12.19 12.35 -40.14
CA ILE A 417 -12.14 13.70 -39.56
C ILE A 417 -13.53 14.34 -39.56
N ARG A 418 -14.26 14.25 -40.68
CA ARG A 418 -15.63 14.78 -40.80
C ARG A 418 -16.58 14.14 -39.77
N LEU A 419 -16.51 12.82 -39.60
CA LEU A 419 -17.32 12.09 -38.61
C LEU A 419 -16.95 12.49 -37.19
N SER A 420 -15.67 12.70 -36.91
CA SER A 420 -15.16 13.17 -35.61
C SER A 420 -15.71 14.57 -35.27
N LYS A 421 -15.65 15.52 -36.22
CA LYS A 421 -16.25 16.86 -36.07
C LYS A 421 -17.76 16.75 -35.83
N GLN A 422 -18.46 15.86 -36.54
CA GLN A 422 -19.90 15.66 -36.36
C GLN A 422 -20.26 15.06 -34.99
N ALA A 423 -19.45 14.14 -34.47
CA ALA A 423 -19.63 13.55 -33.15
C ALA A 423 -19.52 14.61 -32.06
N MET A 424 -18.48 15.46 -32.14
CA MET A 424 -18.28 16.59 -31.24
C MET A 424 -19.44 17.60 -31.32
N LEU A 425 -19.90 17.96 -32.51
CA LEU A 425 -21.08 18.83 -32.66
C LEU A 425 -22.34 18.26 -32.00
N ASN A 426 -22.56 16.95 -32.13
CA ASN A 426 -23.71 16.29 -31.51
C ASN A 426 -23.59 16.29 -29.98
N MET A 427 -22.39 16.04 -29.45
CA MET A 427 -22.09 16.12 -28.03
C MET A 427 -22.34 17.54 -27.48
N LEU A 428 -21.76 18.57 -28.11
CA LEU A 428 -21.92 19.96 -27.69
C LEU A 428 -23.40 20.41 -27.75
N ARG A 429 -24.15 20.02 -28.78
CA ARG A 429 -25.59 20.30 -28.88
C ARG A 429 -26.42 19.62 -27.80
N TYR A 430 -25.96 18.51 -27.25
CA TYR A 430 -26.65 17.88 -26.14
C TYR A 430 -26.32 18.57 -24.83
N ILE A 431 -25.03 18.85 -24.59
CA ILE A 431 -24.58 19.63 -23.43
C ILE A 431 -25.34 20.96 -23.38
N SER A 432 -25.52 21.66 -24.50
CA SER A 432 -26.24 22.94 -24.53
C SER A 432 -27.75 22.85 -24.25
N LYS A 433 -28.36 21.67 -24.44
CA LYS A 433 -29.80 21.46 -24.21
C LYS A 433 -30.13 21.05 -22.79
N ASP A 434 -29.14 20.54 -22.05
CA ASP A 434 -29.33 20.10 -20.67
C ASP A 434 -28.66 21.10 -19.71
N PRO A 435 -29.44 21.84 -18.89
CA PRO A 435 -28.90 22.86 -17.99
C PRO A 435 -27.91 22.32 -16.96
N VAL A 436 -28.07 21.06 -16.53
CA VAL A 436 -27.18 20.43 -15.55
C VAL A 436 -25.85 20.12 -16.21
N LEU A 437 -25.84 19.56 -17.41
CA LEU A 437 -24.61 19.33 -18.17
C LEU A 437 -23.91 20.63 -18.53
N LEU A 438 -24.65 21.64 -18.99
CA LEU A 438 -24.09 22.94 -19.32
C LEU A 438 -23.42 23.57 -18.09
N ALA A 439 -24.02 23.46 -16.91
CA ALA A 439 -23.41 23.93 -15.67
C ALA A 439 -22.19 23.10 -15.26
N THR A 440 -22.20 21.78 -15.48
CA THR A 440 -21.18 20.85 -14.96
C THR A 440 -19.93 20.72 -15.84
N VAL A 441 -20.05 20.83 -17.16
CA VAL A 441 -18.92 20.60 -18.09
C VAL A 441 -18.05 21.85 -18.18
N ASP A 442 -16.87 21.81 -17.57
CA ASP A 442 -15.92 22.93 -17.57
C ASP A 442 -14.94 22.90 -18.73
N ALA A 443 -14.63 21.72 -19.26
CA ALA A 443 -13.67 21.52 -20.35
C ALA A 443 -14.07 20.37 -21.28
N VAL A 444 -13.60 20.43 -22.52
CA VAL A 444 -13.68 19.35 -23.50
C VAL A 444 -12.29 19.12 -24.08
N ASP A 445 -11.78 17.90 -23.91
CA ASP A 445 -10.60 17.44 -24.64
C ASP A 445 -11.01 16.99 -26.05
N VAL A 446 -10.26 17.48 -27.04
CA VAL A 446 -10.57 17.39 -28.46
C VAL A 446 -10.27 16.01 -29.03
N LEU A 447 -9.13 15.43 -28.65
CA LEU A 447 -8.65 14.15 -29.19
C LEU A 447 -7.52 13.58 -28.32
N ASN A 448 -7.78 12.43 -27.72
CA ASN A 448 -6.82 11.72 -26.86
C ASN A 448 -5.65 11.09 -27.64
N GLU A 449 -4.42 11.35 -27.20
CA GLU A 449 -3.16 10.74 -27.63
C GLU A 449 -2.99 10.59 -29.15
N PRO A 450 -3.15 11.64 -29.99
CA PRO A 450 -2.86 11.51 -31.41
C PRO A 450 -1.38 11.17 -31.63
N MET A 451 -1.09 10.10 -32.39
CA MET A 451 0.28 9.71 -32.71
C MET A 451 0.84 10.64 -33.79
N ILE A 452 1.30 11.82 -33.37
CA ILE A 452 1.68 12.95 -34.24
C ILE A 452 2.59 12.52 -35.40
N ASP A 453 3.61 11.70 -35.15
CA ASP A 453 4.58 11.26 -36.16
C ASP A 453 3.99 10.32 -37.23
N ALA A 454 2.82 9.73 -36.96
CA ALA A 454 2.12 8.82 -37.88
C ALA A 454 0.91 9.47 -38.58
N LEU A 455 0.55 10.70 -38.19
CA LEU A 455 -0.60 11.45 -38.72
C LEU A 455 -0.13 12.59 -39.64
N ASP A 456 -1.07 13.09 -40.45
CA ASP A 456 -0.86 14.36 -41.16
C ASP A 456 -1.06 15.52 -40.18
N PHE A 457 0.04 16.16 -39.79
CA PHE A 457 0.02 17.25 -38.81
C PHE A 457 -0.83 18.45 -39.26
N SER A 458 -0.90 18.74 -40.57
CA SER A 458 -1.69 19.87 -41.08
C SER A 458 -3.18 19.60 -40.90
N GLN A 459 -3.62 18.38 -41.15
CA GLN A 459 -5.00 17.96 -40.94
C GLN A 459 -5.37 17.89 -39.46
N LEU A 460 -4.46 17.41 -38.61
CA LEU A 460 -4.63 17.44 -37.15
C LEU A 460 -4.75 18.88 -36.63
N TRP A 461 -3.88 19.78 -37.10
CA TRP A 461 -3.92 21.20 -36.75
C TRP A 461 -5.24 21.86 -37.14
N GLU A 462 -5.71 21.64 -38.37
CA GLU A 462 -7.00 22.18 -38.84
C GLU A 462 -8.18 21.58 -38.05
N TYR A 463 -8.14 20.29 -37.73
CA TYR A 463 -9.15 19.64 -36.90
C TYR A 463 -9.22 20.27 -35.52
N ASN A 464 -8.08 20.38 -34.82
CA ASN A 464 -8.01 20.98 -33.49
C ASN A 464 -8.52 22.44 -33.54
N THR A 465 -8.16 23.20 -34.58
CA THR A 465 -8.51 24.64 -34.70
C THR A 465 -10.03 24.80 -34.84
N GLY A 466 -10.63 23.96 -35.68
CA GLY A 466 -12.09 23.89 -35.81
C GLY A 466 -12.78 23.43 -34.52
N ALA A 467 -12.21 22.43 -33.84
CA ALA A 467 -12.72 21.90 -32.58
C ALA A 467 -12.74 22.96 -31.48
N HIS A 468 -11.62 23.65 -31.30
CA HIS A 468 -11.47 24.76 -30.36
C HIS A 468 -12.58 25.80 -30.58
N SER A 469 -12.75 26.26 -31.83
CA SER A 469 -13.77 27.25 -32.17
C SER A 469 -15.19 26.78 -31.85
N LEU A 470 -15.49 25.49 -32.03
CA LEU A 470 -16.78 24.90 -31.68
C LEU A 470 -17.01 24.78 -30.18
N ILE A 471 -15.97 24.47 -29.40
CA ILE A 471 -16.06 24.32 -27.95
C ILE A 471 -16.23 25.69 -27.28
N THR A 472 -15.37 26.66 -27.62
CA THR A 472 -15.34 27.96 -26.96
C THR A 472 -16.53 28.84 -27.34
N ASN A 473 -17.02 28.76 -28.58
CA ASN A 473 -18.13 29.59 -29.07
C ASN A 473 -19.47 28.84 -29.21
N GLY A 474 -19.47 27.51 -29.24
CA GLY A 474 -20.67 26.71 -29.51
C GLY A 474 -21.57 26.49 -28.29
N LEU A 475 -21.08 26.80 -27.09
CA LEU A 475 -21.82 26.69 -25.84
C LEU A 475 -21.99 28.09 -25.25
N ASN A 476 -23.23 28.57 -25.10
CA ASN A 476 -23.54 29.86 -24.48
C ASN A 476 -23.38 29.76 -22.95
N LYS A 477 -22.15 29.54 -22.47
CA LYS A 477 -21.77 29.36 -21.07
C LYS A 477 -20.84 30.49 -20.65
N THR A 478 -20.97 30.95 -19.40
CA THR A 478 -20.04 31.91 -18.79
C THR A 478 -19.57 31.36 -17.44
N PRO A 479 -18.25 31.12 -17.22
CA PRO A 479 -17.17 31.27 -18.21
C PRO A 479 -17.29 30.27 -19.39
N PRO A 480 -16.66 30.55 -20.54
CA PRO A 480 -16.64 29.64 -21.68
C PRO A 480 -16.06 28.27 -21.31
N VAL A 481 -16.50 27.23 -22.02
CA VAL A 481 -15.93 25.88 -21.86
C VAL A 481 -14.50 25.89 -22.39
N ILE A 482 -13.58 25.31 -21.62
CA ILE A 482 -12.16 25.25 -21.94
C ILE A 482 -11.95 24.17 -23.02
N SER A 483 -11.26 24.54 -24.11
CA SER A 483 -10.76 23.56 -25.07
C SER A 483 -9.43 23.01 -24.56
N ILE A 484 -9.33 21.68 -24.46
CA ILE A 484 -8.08 20.98 -24.16
C ILE A 484 -7.61 20.27 -25.42
N ILE A 485 -6.31 20.33 -25.70
CA ILE A 485 -5.68 19.51 -26.74
C ILE A 485 -4.58 18.68 -26.10
N ASP A 486 -4.53 17.40 -26.45
CA ASP A 486 -3.38 16.56 -26.14
C ASP A 486 -2.14 17.10 -26.85
N ARG A 487 -1.08 17.37 -26.08
CA ARG A 487 0.18 17.87 -26.64
C ARG A 487 0.84 16.84 -27.58
N GLY A 488 0.41 15.59 -27.52
CA GLY A 488 0.98 14.45 -28.20
C GLY A 488 2.46 14.28 -27.87
N PHE A 489 3.16 13.46 -28.64
CA PHE A 489 4.59 13.20 -28.43
C PHE A 489 5.51 14.34 -28.96
N LYS A 490 5.00 15.58 -29.11
CA LYS A 490 5.76 16.73 -29.67
C LYS A 490 5.61 18.00 -28.83
N GLU A 491 6.68 18.78 -28.72
CA GLU A 491 6.80 19.89 -27.76
C GLU A 491 6.34 21.26 -28.28
N ASP A 492 6.20 21.50 -29.58
CA ASP A 492 6.02 22.85 -30.12
C ASP A 492 4.56 23.19 -30.46
N TRP A 493 3.85 23.72 -29.47
CA TRP A 493 2.49 24.29 -29.60
C TRP A 493 2.47 25.82 -29.44
N ASN A 494 3.64 26.46 -29.45
CA ASN A 494 3.85 27.86 -29.03
C ASN A 494 3.06 28.91 -29.82
N SER A 495 2.52 28.56 -30.98
CA SER A 495 1.71 29.42 -31.84
C SER A 495 0.22 29.06 -31.88
N TYR A 496 -0.24 28.15 -31.02
CA TYR A 496 -1.64 27.73 -30.94
C TYR A 496 -2.49 28.71 -30.10
N HIS A 497 -3.82 28.68 -30.23
CA HIS A 497 -4.77 29.58 -29.56
C HIS A 497 -4.48 29.77 -28.06
N THR A 498 -4.31 31.02 -27.60
CA THR A 498 -3.86 31.37 -26.23
C THR A 498 -4.87 31.05 -25.11
N ASP A 499 -6.11 30.73 -25.47
CA ASP A 499 -7.20 30.32 -24.59
C ASP A 499 -7.41 28.79 -24.57
N THR A 500 -6.47 28.02 -25.12
CA THR A 500 -6.44 26.54 -25.08
C THR A 500 -5.58 26.03 -23.93
N TRP A 501 -5.96 24.90 -23.34
CA TRP A 501 -5.15 24.16 -22.37
C TRP A 501 -4.49 22.96 -23.07
N LEU A 502 -3.28 22.61 -22.65
CA LEU A 502 -2.59 21.41 -23.13
C LEU A 502 -2.78 20.25 -22.14
N ASP A 503 -3.01 19.05 -22.67
CA ASP A 503 -2.97 17.81 -21.91
C ASP A 503 -1.60 17.12 -22.06
N ALA A 504 -1.03 16.64 -20.97
CA ALA A 504 0.19 15.87 -20.92
C ALA A 504 -0.03 14.51 -20.24
N HIS A 505 0.40 13.43 -20.91
CA HIS A 505 0.35 12.07 -20.38
C HIS A 505 1.75 11.63 -19.95
N LEU A 506 1.94 11.35 -18.67
CA LEU A 506 3.26 11.13 -18.08
C LEU A 506 3.34 9.74 -17.43
N TYR A 507 4.04 8.83 -18.10
CA TYR A 507 4.20 7.43 -17.69
C TYR A 507 5.67 7.00 -17.63
N HIS A 508 5.95 6.01 -16.78
CA HIS A 508 7.31 5.55 -16.48
C HIS A 508 7.53 4.04 -16.76
N VAL A 509 6.69 3.44 -17.62
CA VAL A 509 6.67 1.98 -17.87
C VAL A 509 6.54 1.58 -19.35
N PHE A 510 6.48 2.55 -20.27
CA PHE A 510 6.31 2.26 -21.70
C PHE A 510 7.59 2.43 -22.53
N ASP A 511 8.68 2.92 -21.91
CA ASP A 511 10.01 2.98 -22.53
C ASP A 511 10.90 1.88 -21.93
N ARG A 512 11.42 0.98 -22.78
CA ARG A 512 12.31 -0.10 -22.32
C ARG A 512 13.65 0.39 -21.80
N ASN A 513 14.05 1.61 -22.17
CA ASN A 513 15.33 2.17 -21.72
C ASN A 513 15.33 2.54 -20.23
N ILE A 514 14.16 2.58 -19.59
CA ILE A 514 13.99 2.93 -18.18
C ILE A 514 13.60 1.73 -17.29
N ASP A 515 13.49 0.51 -17.84
CA ASP A 515 13.05 -0.68 -17.08
C ASP A 515 14.00 -1.05 -15.92
N ASP A 516 15.31 -0.81 -16.10
CA ASP A 516 16.34 -1.10 -15.11
C ASP A 516 16.68 0.11 -14.23
N TRP A 517 15.97 1.23 -14.38
CA TRP A 517 16.26 2.43 -13.61
C TRP A 517 15.87 2.25 -12.13
N PRO A 518 16.73 2.68 -11.19
CA PRO A 518 16.35 2.73 -9.79
C PRO A 518 15.33 3.85 -9.55
N LEU A 519 14.59 3.79 -8.44
CA LEU A 519 13.57 4.78 -8.08
C LEU A 519 14.07 6.22 -8.18
N GLU A 520 15.30 6.48 -7.75
CA GLU A 520 15.90 7.82 -7.75
C GLU A 520 15.96 8.43 -9.16
N ARG A 521 16.19 7.62 -10.20
CA ARG A 521 16.18 8.09 -11.59
C ARG A 521 14.76 8.45 -12.06
N HIS A 522 13.77 7.67 -11.65
CA HIS A 522 12.36 8.01 -11.91
C HIS A 522 11.95 9.31 -11.20
N LEU A 523 12.36 9.50 -9.96
CA LEU A 523 12.11 10.74 -9.20
C LEU A 523 12.77 11.96 -9.87
N SER A 524 14.00 11.82 -10.37
CA SER A 524 14.66 12.87 -11.14
C SER A 524 13.91 13.22 -12.45
N LEU A 525 13.36 12.22 -13.13
CA LEU A 525 12.54 12.44 -14.32
C LEU A 525 11.24 13.20 -13.98
N VAL A 526 10.58 12.84 -12.87
CA VAL A 526 9.40 13.58 -12.37
C VAL A 526 9.73 15.06 -12.11
N CYS A 527 10.89 15.35 -11.51
CA CYS A 527 11.34 16.74 -11.35
C CYS A 527 11.55 17.46 -12.68
N SER A 528 12.15 16.78 -13.66
CA SER A 528 12.33 17.34 -15.00
C SER A 528 10.99 17.66 -15.65
N ASN A 529 10.02 16.76 -15.54
CA ASN A 529 8.66 16.97 -16.03
C ASN A 529 8.00 18.18 -15.35
N GLY A 530 8.12 18.30 -14.02
CA GLY A 530 7.59 19.45 -13.29
C GLY A 530 8.17 20.80 -13.76
N ARG A 531 9.46 20.83 -14.11
CA ARG A 531 10.10 22.02 -14.70
C ARG A 531 9.61 22.31 -16.11
N ASP A 532 9.46 21.29 -16.96
CA ASP A 532 8.90 21.44 -18.32
C ASP A 532 7.47 22.01 -18.27
N LEU A 533 6.65 21.46 -17.36
CA LEU A 533 5.31 21.99 -17.09
C LEU A 533 5.39 23.45 -16.68
N GLN A 534 6.29 23.81 -15.76
CA GLN A 534 6.43 25.19 -15.28
C GLN A 534 6.92 26.16 -16.37
N SER A 535 7.88 25.76 -17.21
CA SER A 535 8.39 26.61 -18.28
C SER A 535 7.32 26.85 -19.35
N ASN A 536 6.57 25.81 -19.72
CA ASN A 536 5.55 25.90 -20.75
C ASN A 536 4.23 26.50 -20.24
N ALA A 537 3.97 26.42 -18.93
CA ALA A 537 2.83 27.05 -18.25
C ALA A 537 2.81 28.59 -18.37
N THR A 538 3.93 29.19 -18.79
CA THR A 538 4.00 30.63 -19.12
C THR A 538 3.32 30.97 -20.45
N MET A 539 3.11 29.99 -21.33
CA MET A 539 2.49 30.14 -22.65
C MET A 539 1.06 29.59 -22.69
N PHE A 540 0.84 28.39 -22.14
CA PHE A 540 -0.49 27.75 -22.03
C PHE A 540 -0.63 27.02 -20.69
N PRO A 541 -1.81 27.01 -20.04
CA PRO A 541 -2.04 26.10 -18.92
C PRO A 541 -1.90 24.64 -19.37
N ILE A 542 -1.11 23.85 -18.66
CA ILE A 542 -0.93 22.41 -18.93
C ILE A 542 -1.55 21.60 -17.81
N ILE A 543 -2.51 20.75 -18.14
CA ILE A 543 -3.07 19.73 -17.23
C ILE A 543 -2.34 18.40 -17.48
N VAL A 544 -2.04 17.66 -16.41
CA VAL A 544 -1.56 16.27 -16.56
C VAL A 544 -2.79 15.35 -16.58
N GLY A 545 -3.37 15.11 -17.75
CA GLY A 545 -4.62 14.36 -17.92
C GLY A 545 -4.47 12.86 -17.71
N GLU A 546 -3.25 12.32 -17.82
CA GLU A 546 -2.99 10.92 -17.47
C GLU A 546 -1.63 10.70 -16.80
N TRP A 547 -1.66 9.95 -15.70
CA TRP A 547 -0.50 9.42 -14.99
C TRP A 547 -0.92 8.27 -14.08
N SER A 548 0.02 7.44 -13.63
CA SER A 548 -0.25 6.33 -12.71
C SER A 548 0.88 6.11 -11.71
N LEU A 549 0.74 5.09 -10.85
CA LEU A 549 1.81 4.68 -9.93
C LEU A 549 2.63 3.51 -10.45
N ALA A 550 2.43 3.10 -11.71
CA ALA A 550 3.17 2.01 -12.33
C ALA A 550 4.67 2.32 -12.38
N LEU A 551 5.49 1.38 -11.90
CA LEU A 551 6.95 1.48 -11.87
C LEU A 551 7.54 0.13 -12.28
N PRO A 552 8.71 0.11 -12.96
CA PRO A 552 9.44 -1.12 -13.22
C PRO A 552 9.89 -1.81 -11.93
N THR A 553 10.05 -3.13 -11.99
CA THR A 553 10.46 -3.94 -10.82
C THR A 553 11.77 -3.45 -10.19
N ALA A 554 12.72 -2.97 -11.00
CA ALA A 554 14.00 -2.42 -10.53
C ALA A 554 13.81 -1.20 -9.62
N ALA A 555 12.85 -0.33 -9.95
CA ALA A 555 12.52 0.85 -9.15
C ALA A 555 11.84 0.49 -7.82
N LEU A 556 11.14 -0.65 -7.73
CA LEU A 556 10.49 -1.07 -6.49
C LEU A 556 11.49 -1.51 -5.42
N GLY A 557 12.60 -2.14 -5.81
CA GLY A 557 13.71 -2.49 -4.89
C GLY A 557 13.31 -3.31 -3.66
N GLY A 558 12.23 -4.11 -3.76
CA GLY A 558 11.65 -4.87 -2.64
C GLY A 558 10.82 -4.05 -1.63
N ARG A 559 10.59 -2.76 -1.89
CA ARG A 559 9.89 -1.81 -1.00
C ARG A 559 8.75 -1.10 -1.74
N GLU A 560 7.80 -1.88 -2.26
CA GLU A 560 6.74 -1.40 -3.15
C GLU A 560 5.95 -0.20 -2.60
N ASN A 561 5.44 -0.30 -1.37
CA ASN A 561 4.61 0.76 -0.78
C ASN A 561 5.36 2.08 -0.63
N GLU A 562 6.62 2.01 -0.17
CA GLU A 562 7.48 3.19 -0.04
C GLU A 562 7.78 3.79 -1.41
N ALA A 563 8.22 2.96 -2.37
CA ALA A 563 8.60 3.41 -3.70
C ALA A 563 7.44 4.09 -4.43
N ARG A 564 6.25 3.46 -4.44
CA ARG A 564 5.07 3.99 -5.12
C ARG A 564 4.56 5.28 -4.50
N ARG A 565 4.67 5.43 -3.18
CA ARG A 565 4.21 6.65 -2.51
C ARG A 565 5.22 7.79 -2.55
N ARG A 566 6.53 7.51 -2.54
CA ARG A 566 7.56 8.51 -2.90
C ARG A 566 7.31 9.03 -4.31
N PHE A 567 7.06 8.10 -5.23
CA PHE A 567 6.76 8.41 -6.62
C PHE A 567 5.45 9.18 -6.77
N ALA A 568 4.39 8.80 -6.05
CA ALA A 568 3.12 9.52 -6.04
C ALA A 568 3.27 10.96 -5.54
N GLU A 569 3.89 11.16 -4.37
CA GLU A 569 4.08 12.49 -3.80
C GLU A 569 4.93 13.39 -4.70
N ALA A 570 5.99 12.84 -5.29
CA ALA A 570 6.81 13.55 -6.27
C ALA A 570 6.01 14.01 -7.48
N GLN A 571 5.16 13.14 -8.04
CA GLN A 571 4.31 13.44 -9.17
C GLN A 571 3.28 14.50 -8.82
N LEU A 572 2.59 14.35 -7.68
CA LEU A 572 1.62 15.34 -7.18
C LEU A 572 2.28 16.73 -7.02
N ASP A 573 3.47 16.80 -6.44
CA ASP A 573 4.19 18.07 -6.28
C ASP A 573 4.60 18.66 -7.64
N ALA A 574 5.14 17.84 -8.55
CA ALA A 574 5.53 18.30 -9.87
C ALA A 574 4.34 18.85 -10.66
N TYR A 575 3.20 18.15 -10.62
CA TYR A 575 2.03 18.49 -11.42
C TYR A 575 1.24 19.65 -10.84
N GLU A 576 1.21 19.80 -9.51
CA GLU A 576 0.54 20.93 -8.84
C GLU A 576 1.39 22.21 -8.81
N LYS A 577 2.72 22.09 -8.79
CA LYS A 577 3.65 23.24 -8.83
C LYS A 577 3.90 23.73 -10.26
N GLY A 578 4.04 22.79 -11.20
CA GLY A 578 4.38 23.08 -12.60
C GLY A 578 3.17 23.23 -13.52
N GLY A 579 2.07 22.52 -13.25
CA GLY A 579 0.88 22.47 -14.12
C GLY A 579 -0.38 23.09 -13.50
N ALA A 580 -1.51 22.90 -14.19
CA ALA A 580 -2.85 23.28 -13.76
C ALA A 580 -3.50 22.24 -12.82
N GLY A 581 -2.82 21.13 -12.57
CA GLY A 581 -3.34 19.98 -11.82
C GLY A 581 -3.16 18.67 -12.58
N TRP A 582 -3.95 17.66 -12.21
CA TRP A 582 -3.78 16.31 -12.71
C TRP A 582 -5.05 15.46 -12.69
N PHE A 583 -5.11 14.42 -13.54
CA PHE A 583 -6.11 13.36 -13.54
C PHE A 583 -5.43 11.99 -13.47
N PHE A 584 -5.70 11.24 -12.40
CA PHE A 584 -5.10 9.91 -12.22
C PHE A 584 -5.73 8.89 -13.19
N TRP A 585 -4.92 8.12 -13.90
CA TRP A 585 -5.37 7.00 -14.72
C TRP A 585 -5.24 5.69 -13.94
N CYS A 586 -6.34 5.10 -13.46
CA CYS A 586 -7.77 5.46 -13.56
C CYS A 586 -8.51 5.24 -12.22
N LEU A 587 -9.82 5.49 -12.17
CA LEU A 587 -10.64 5.37 -10.95
C LEU A 587 -10.49 4.02 -10.27
N LYS A 588 -10.65 2.94 -11.05
CA LYS A 588 -10.49 1.58 -10.56
C LYS A 588 -10.13 0.61 -11.68
N THR A 589 -9.56 -0.51 -11.30
CA THR A 589 -9.33 -1.67 -12.16
C THR A 589 -9.87 -2.93 -11.48
N GLU A 590 -9.93 -4.05 -12.20
CA GLU A 590 -10.33 -5.33 -11.60
C GLU A 590 -9.20 -5.97 -10.77
N SER A 591 -7.93 -5.75 -11.15
CA SER A 591 -6.78 -6.46 -10.56
C SER A 591 -5.42 -5.74 -10.68
N SER A 592 -5.38 -4.50 -11.14
CA SER A 592 -4.14 -3.75 -11.39
C SER A 592 -4.06 -2.52 -10.47
N PRO A 593 -3.62 -2.69 -9.21
CA PRO A 593 -3.76 -1.65 -8.17
C PRO A 593 -2.98 -0.37 -8.48
N GLU A 594 -1.86 -0.46 -9.21
CA GLU A 594 -1.02 0.67 -9.58
C GLU A 594 -1.64 1.61 -10.62
N TRP A 595 -2.70 1.13 -11.28
CA TRP A 595 -3.53 1.84 -12.22
C TRP A 595 -4.91 2.17 -11.63
N SER A 596 -5.12 1.92 -10.34
CA SER A 596 -6.40 2.11 -9.66
C SER A 596 -6.24 3.16 -8.56
N PHE A 597 -6.93 4.28 -8.72
CA PHE A 597 -6.92 5.39 -7.77
C PHE A 597 -7.44 4.94 -6.41
N LEU A 598 -8.54 4.17 -6.41
CA LEU A 598 -9.13 3.62 -5.19
C LEU A 598 -8.18 2.64 -4.49
N ASP A 599 -7.58 1.70 -5.22
CA ASP A 599 -6.60 0.78 -4.62
C ASP A 599 -5.34 1.51 -4.16
N SER A 600 -4.90 2.53 -4.89
CA SER A 600 -3.75 3.34 -4.51
C SER A 600 -3.99 4.14 -3.24
N LEU A 601 -5.20 4.64 -3.01
CA LEU A 601 -5.60 5.26 -1.74
C LEU A 601 -5.70 4.23 -0.61
N ASP A 602 -6.34 3.09 -0.87
CA ASP A 602 -6.49 2.00 0.09
C ASP A 602 -5.12 1.46 0.53
N ARG A 603 -4.18 1.33 -0.41
CA ARG A 603 -2.79 0.92 -0.14
C ARG A 603 -1.89 2.04 0.36
N SER A 604 -2.42 3.24 0.51
CA SER A 604 -1.69 4.43 0.96
C SER A 604 -0.55 4.86 0.05
N TRP A 605 -0.57 4.38 -1.19
CA TRP A 605 0.34 4.81 -2.25
C TRP A 605 0.01 6.22 -2.70
N LEU A 606 -1.26 6.62 -2.68
CA LEU A 606 -1.66 8.02 -2.74
C LEU A 606 -1.88 8.56 -1.33
N PRO A 607 -1.49 9.83 -1.05
CA PRO A 607 -1.80 10.48 0.21
C PRO A 607 -3.30 10.75 0.35
N TYR A 608 -3.82 10.63 1.57
CA TYR A 608 -5.14 11.15 1.91
C TYR A 608 -5.09 11.91 3.25
N PRO A 609 -5.51 13.20 3.30
CA PRO A 609 -5.88 14.06 2.17
C PRO A 609 -4.76 14.19 1.13
N LEU A 610 -5.10 14.42 -0.15
CA LEU A 610 -4.16 14.45 -1.28
C LEU A 610 -3.05 15.52 -1.15
N THR A 611 -3.23 16.50 -0.27
CA THR A 611 -2.23 17.52 0.08
C THR A 611 -1.15 17.03 1.03
N THR A 612 -1.34 15.88 1.65
CA THR A 612 -0.40 15.37 2.66
C THR A 612 0.87 14.88 1.98
N ARG A 613 2.00 15.19 2.59
CA ARG A 613 3.31 14.68 2.18
C ARG A 613 3.95 14.01 3.37
N ALA A 614 4.49 12.83 3.16
CA ALA A 614 5.39 12.23 4.11
C ALA A 614 6.83 12.51 3.70
N PHE A 615 7.16 12.46 2.41
CA PHE A 615 8.50 12.69 1.91
C PHE A 615 8.76 14.16 1.61
N PRO A 616 10.02 14.62 1.77
CA PRO A 616 10.40 15.94 1.33
C PRO A 616 10.23 16.08 -0.19
N PRO A 617 9.95 17.29 -0.70
CA PRO A 617 9.87 17.56 -2.13
C PRO A 617 11.16 17.17 -2.85
N VAL A 618 11.03 16.71 -4.09
CA VAL A 618 12.15 16.11 -4.85
C VAL A 618 13.13 17.17 -5.40
N ASP A 619 12.84 18.47 -5.26
CA ASP A 619 13.75 19.55 -5.67
C ASP A 619 15.08 19.59 -4.87
N GLN A 620 15.21 18.77 -3.82
CA GLN A 620 16.45 18.62 -3.03
C GLN A 620 17.46 17.60 -3.59
N PHE A 621 17.07 16.73 -4.53
CA PHE A 621 17.95 15.67 -5.07
C PHE A 621 19.01 16.17 -6.07
N GLU A 622 18.96 17.45 -6.47
CA GLU A 622 19.91 18.05 -7.41
C GLU A 622 21.10 18.75 -6.74
N SER A 623 21.17 18.81 -5.41
CA SER A 623 22.44 19.16 -4.76
C SER A 623 23.38 17.96 -4.92
N GLY A 624 24.26 18.00 -5.92
CA GLY A 624 25.14 16.89 -6.35
C GLY A 624 26.01 16.21 -5.28
N ALA A 625 25.96 16.67 -4.03
CA ALA A 625 26.56 16.02 -2.86
C ALA A 625 25.78 14.79 -2.36
N VAL A 626 24.44 14.72 -2.51
CA VAL A 626 23.63 13.64 -1.92
C VAL A 626 23.65 12.35 -2.78
N ALA A 627 23.63 12.49 -4.11
CA ALA A 627 23.68 11.33 -5.02
C ALA A 627 25.00 10.54 -4.92
N ILE A 628 26.13 11.24 -4.74
CA ILE A 628 27.46 10.63 -4.58
C ILE A 628 27.60 9.98 -3.18
N ALA A 629 27.08 10.64 -2.14
CA ALA A 629 27.11 10.09 -0.78
C ALA A 629 26.24 8.82 -0.62
N TRP A 630 25.16 8.69 -1.39
CA TRP A 630 24.26 7.54 -1.34
C TRP A 630 24.72 6.36 -2.21
N MET A 631 25.25 6.62 -3.42
CA MET A 631 25.90 5.58 -4.25
C MET A 631 27.06 4.87 -3.54
N LEU A 632 27.72 5.55 -2.61
CA LEU A 632 28.82 5.00 -1.80
C LEU A 632 28.35 4.27 -0.54
N LYS A 633 27.05 4.34 -0.16
CA LYS A 633 26.53 3.83 1.11
C LYS A 633 25.45 2.74 1.03
N SER A 634 24.90 2.40 -0.13
CA SER A 634 23.92 1.29 -0.21
C SER A 634 24.59 -0.08 0.03
N PRO A 635 24.20 -0.86 1.07
CA PRO A 635 24.65 -2.23 1.22
C PRO A 635 23.86 -3.10 0.23
N LYS A 636 24.49 -3.57 -0.87
CA LYS A 636 23.81 -4.59 -1.69
C LYS A 636 23.87 -5.95 -0.94
N PRO A 637 22.87 -6.83 -1.10
CA PRO A 637 22.92 -8.18 -0.57
C PRO A 637 23.88 -9.00 -1.46
N TYR A 638 25.12 -9.19 -1.03
CA TYR A 638 26.05 -10.12 -1.69
C TYR A 638 26.59 -11.16 -0.71
N PRO A 639 26.66 -12.44 -1.11
CA PRO A 639 27.18 -13.50 -0.27
C PRO A 639 28.69 -13.33 -0.08
N LYS A 640 29.12 -13.01 1.15
CA LYS A 640 30.52 -12.71 1.52
C LYS A 640 31.45 -13.94 1.50
N GLN A 641 30.98 -15.12 1.10
CA GLN A 641 31.65 -16.40 1.34
C GLN A 641 32.04 -17.17 0.07
N VAL A 642 31.78 -16.63 -1.14
CA VAL A 642 32.17 -17.32 -2.38
C VAL A 642 33.54 -16.82 -2.84
N TRP A 643 34.57 -17.67 -2.73
CA TRP A 643 35.91 -17.42 -3.26
C TRP A 643 36.11 -18.16 -4.58
N SER A 644 36.70 -17.50 -5.59
CA SER A 644 37.09 -18.09 -6.87
C SER A 644 38.57 -17.77 -7.15
N PRO A 645 39.40 -18.74 -7.60
CA PRO A 645 40.82 -18.53 -7.91
C PRO A 645 41.07 -17.57 -9.08
N ALA A 646 40.06 -17.29 -9.91
CA ALA A 646 40.19 -16.43 -11.08
C ALA A 646 39.97 -14.93 -10.75
N GLY A 647 39.69 -14.58 -9.50
CA GLY A 647 39.39 -13.18 -9.13
C GLY A 647 38.21 -12.66 -9.94
N GLY A 648 37.00 -13.14 -9.64
CA GLY A 648 35.79 -12.65 -10.32
C GLY A 648 35.66 -11.12 -10.24
N TRP A 649 34.79 -10.57 -11.08
CA TRP A 649 34.49 -9.13 -11.26
C TRP A 649 34.23 -8.31 -9.96
N TRP A 650 34.15 -8.98 -8.80
CA TRP A 650 33.70 -8.43 -7.52
C TRP A 650 34.66 -8.68 -6.34
N ALA A 651 35.96 -8.93 -6.59
CA ALA A 651 36.95 -8.94 -5.52
C ALA A 651 37.18 -7.52 -4.96
N GLN A 652 36.91 -7.28 -3.67
CA GLN A 652 37.33 -6.07 -2.94
C GLN A 652 38.48 -6.36 -1.96
N PRO A 653 39.72 -6.61 -2.42
CA PRO A 653 40.85 -6.67 -1.51
C PRO A 653 41.09 -5.27 -0.91
N LYS A 654 41.41 -5.19 0.39
CA LYS A 654 41.52 -3.92 1.16
C LYS A 654 42.35 -2.81 0.47
N SER A 655 43.26 -3.18 -0.43
CA SER A 655 44.22 -2.28 -1.06
C SER A 655 43.95 -1.96 -2.55
N TRP A 656 42.85 -2.44 -3.15
CA TRP A 656 42.67 -2.33 -4.61
C TRP A 656 42.70 -0.89 -5.11
N LYS A 657 42.01 0.04 -4.45
CA LYS A 657 41.99 1.47 -4.83
C LYS A 657 43.39 2.07 -4.86
N ARG A 658 44.19 1.81 -3.82
CA ARG A 658 45.58 2.29 -3.73
C ARG A 658 46.44 1.71 -4.85
N ASN A 659 46.33 0.41 -5.09
CA ASN A 659 47.12 -0.27 -6.12
C ASN A 659 46.74 0.20 -7.53
N THR A 660 45.45 0.40 -7.81
CA THR A 660 44.97 0.96 -9.09
C THR A 660 45.51 2.37 -9.32
N VAL A 661 45.53 3.23 -8.29
CA VAL A 661 46.13 4.57 -8.40
C VAL A 661 47.63 4.49 -8.66
N ILE A 662 48.36 3.65 -7.95
CA ILE A 662 49.81 3.46 -8.15
C ILE A 662 50.11 2.97 -9.58
N VAL A 663 49.39 1.96 -10.05
CA VAL A 663 49.55 1.42 -11.41
C VAL A 663 49.17 2.45 -12.46
N GLY A 664 48.07 3.18 -12.26
CA GLY A 664 47.63 4.24 -13.17
C GLY A 664 48.66 5.37 -13.29
N LEU A 665 49.22 5.82 -12.17
CA LEU A 665 50.29 6.83 -12.16
C LEU A 665 51.58 6.31 -12.82
N GLY A 666 51.95 5.06 -12.57
CA GLY A 666 53.10 4.42 -13.22
C GLY A 666 52.92 4.31 -14.73
N ALA A 667 51.75 3.85 -15.20
CA ALA A 667 51.43 3.76 -16.61
C ALA A 667 51.42 5.14 -17.29
N ALA A 668 50.83 6.15 -16.65
CA ALA A 668 50.82 7.52 -17.17
C ALA A 668 52.24 8.11 -17.29
N ALA A 669 53.11 7.86 -16.30
CA ALA A 669 54.50 8.29 -16.35
C ALA A 669 55.28 7.62 -17.49
N VAL A 670 55.09 6.31 -17.69
CA VAL A 670 55.71 5.58 -18.80
C VAL A 670 55.21 6.10 -20.14
N VAL A 671 53.90 6.27 -20.31
CA VAL A 671 53.31 6.81 -21.55
C VAL A 671 53.80 8.23 -21.83
N ALA A 672 53.87 9.10 -20.82
CA ALA A 672 54.38 10.46 -20.99
C ALA A 672 55.85 10.47 -21.42
N PHE A 673 56.68 9.59 -20.84
CA PHE A 673 58.09 9.46 -21.23
C PHE A 673 58.23 8.93 -22.66
N VAL A 674 57.50 7.86 -23.01
CA VAL A 674 57.50 7.30 -24.36
C VAL A 674 57.01 8.31 -25.37
N PHE A 675 55.93 9.05 -25.09
CA PHE A 675 55.42 10.11 -25.95
C PHE A 675 56.45 11.22 -26.15
N LYS A 676 57.09 11.69 -25.07
CA LYS A 676 58.15 12.70 -25.15
C LYS A 676 59.31 12.23 -26.04
N LYS A 677 59.78 10.99 -25.84
CA LYS A 677 60.87 10.41 -26.65
C LYS A 677 60.45 10.19 -28.10
N SER A 678 59.24 9.71 -28.32
CA SER A 678 58.67 9.54 -29.65
C SER A 678 58.59 10.88 -30.39
N ALA A 679 58.10 11.94 -29.74
CA ALA A 679 58.02 13.27 -30.33
C ALA A 679 59.42 13.89 -30.57
N GLU A 680 60.40 13.62 -29.70
CA GLU A 680 61.80 14.06 -29.90
C GLU A 680 62.47 13.41 -31.11
N LEU A 681 62.08 12.17 -31.46
CA LEU A 681 62.61 11.36 -32.55
C LEU A 681 61.74 11.41 -33.82
N GLU A 682 60.55 12.02 -33.77
CA GLU A 682 59.63 12.09 -34.90
C GLU A 682 60.19 13.00 -36.00
N GLU A 683 60.64 12.39 -37.09
CA GLU A 683 61.07 13.04 -38.33
C GLU A 683 60.18 12.58 -39.48
N ARG A 684 59.66 13.51 -40.28
CA ARG A 684 58.89 13.19 -41.48
C ARG A 684 59.72 13.46 -42.72
N THR A 685 59.78 12.47 -43.60
CA THR A 685 60.42 12.58 -44.92
C THR A 685 59.47 13.17 -45.97
N ILE A 686 58.16 13.21 -45.69
CA ILE A 686 57.13 13.75 -46.60
C ILE A 686 56.20 14.68 -45.82
N TYR A 687 56.00 15.88 -46.35
CA TYR A 687 55.12 16.89 -45.77
C TYR A 687 53.63 16.51 -45.84
N PRO A 688 52.87 16.64 -44.74
CA PRO A 688 51.42 16.38 -44.75
C PRO A 688 50.69 17.46 -45.57
N ARG A 689 49.80 17.03 -46.47
CA ARG A 689 49.00 17.92 -47.33
C ARG A 689 47.84 18.62 -46.61
N VAL A 690 47.46 18.10 -45.44
CA VAL A 690 46.38 18.61 -44.58
C VAL A 690 46.87 18.66 -43.13
N TRP A 691 46.21 19.47 -42.30
CA TRP A 691 46.56 19.56 -40.88
C TRP A 691 46.42 18.19 -40.20
N THR A 692 47.43 17.81 -39.40
CA THR A 692 47.41 16.58 -38.59
C THR A 692 47.92 16.87 -37.18
N PRO A 693 47.38 16.21 -36.13
CA PRO A 693 47.74 16.50 -34.74
C PRO A 693 49.25 16.44 -34.45
N SER A 694 50.00 15.55 -35.11
CA SER A 694 51.45 15.43 -34.92
C SER A 694 52.27 16.67 -35.27
N MET A 695 51.71 17.56 -36.08
CA MET A 695 52.31 18.86 -36.38
C MET A 695 52.42 19.74 -35.12
N MET A 696 51.66 19.47 -34.06
CA MET A 696 51.75 20.20 -32.78
C MET A 696 53.00 19.86 -31.95
N TRP A 697 53.70 18.76 -32.23
CA TRP A 697 54.83 18.32 -31.41
C TRP A 697 56.08 17.88 -32.17
N SER A 698 55.99 17.62 -33.48
CA SER A 698 57.18 17.35 -34.30
C SER A 698 58.02 18.62 -34.50
N LYS A 699 59.36 18.47 -34.38
CA LYS A 699 60.33 19.58 -34.40
C LYS A 699 60.30 20.38 -35.71
N GLN A 700 60.07 19.71 -36.84
CA GLN A 700 60.03 20.30 -38.18
C GLN A 700 58.99 21.43 -38.31
N PHE A 701 57.88 21.35 -37.56
CA PHE A 701 56.79 22.34 -37.62
C PHE A 701 56.86 23.39 -36.49
N LYS A 702 57.54 23.09 -35.38
CA LYS A 702 57.65 24.00 -34.24
C LYS A 702 58.67 25.12 -34.43
N ASN A 703 59.80 24.81 -35.08
CA ASN A 703 60.92 25.74 -35.13
C ASN A 703 61.02 26.53 -36.45
N ASN A 704 60.19 26.24 -37.46
CA ASN A 704 60.20 26.90 -38.78
C ASN A 704 61.59 26.87 -39.49
N ASP A 705 62.45 25.91 -39.13
CA ASP A 705 63.83 25.83 -39.62
C ASP A 705 63.96 25.18 -41.02
N ASP A 706 62.86 24.67 -41.61
CA ASP A 706 62.90 24.12 -42.97
C ASP A 706 62.42 25.16 -44.01
N PRO A 707 63.31 25.70 -44.87
CA PRO A 707 62.96 26.69 -45.88
C PRO A 707 62.01 26.16 -46.98
N ASN A 708 61.75 24.86 -47.05
CA ASN A 708 60.83 24.24 -48.00
C ASN A 708 59.42 23.98 -47.41
N PHE A 709 59.17 24.33 -46.14
CA PHE A 709 57.86 24.13 -45.54
C PHE A 709 56.84 25.16 -46.06
N GLN A 710 55.83 24.69 -46.79
CA GLN A 710 54.63 25.49 -47.10
C GLN A 710 53.47 25.05 -46.19
N PRO A 711 52.95 25.92 -45.31
CA PRO A 711 51.80 25.56 -44.47
C PRO A 711 50.58 25.24 -45.35
N PRO A 712 49.79 24.20 -45.02
CA PRO A 712 48.56 23.89 -45.74
C PRO A 712 47.61 25.09 -45.70
N LYS A 713 47.03 25.46 -46.85
CA LYS A 713 45.98 26.49 -46.93
C LYS A 713 44.83 26.09 -46.00
N SER A 714 44.49 26.97 -45.06
CA SER A 714 43.41 26.77 -44.09
C SER A 714 42.09 26.41 -44.78
N LEU A 715 41.40 25.41 -44.24
CA LEU A 715 39.97 25.17 -44.50
C LEU A 715 39.12 26.12 -43.65
#